data_AF-A6DK30-F1
#
_entry.id   AF-A6DK30-F1
#
_cell.length_a   1.000
_cell.length_b   1.000
_cell.length_c   1.000
_cell.angle_alpha   90.00
_cell.angle_beta   90.00
_cell.angle_gamma   90.00
#
_symmetry.space_group_name_H-M   'P 1'
#
loop_
_entity.id
_entity.type
_entity.pdbx_description
1 polymer ?
#
loop_
_entity_poly.entity_id
_entity_poly.type
_entity_poly.pdbx_seq_one_letter_code
_entity_poly.pdbx_strand_id
1 'polypeptide(L)'
;MSADKLESLILAASDEGKASEEALTCARALKAADLSTAQRASIGQATELFLASGASDQQSVELAVALALLKPEGDFSAAFSSLARDIFSAYTDPGAVQEALGEGSVDEIAKRFQVLLVILSDSSSVKVFGKIKLADLSVYHVDFGFGQVESLDSITSQVSVKFKVVQKVPLKFFAKKSHILLPGTLGAKLVKGEKMVIKNVLSKDLVSQIESETVPNLKVSQAMITRLVMPTYIKTAKAFDEWFRRRVLVDATKKSTSASGRSWDMSRSLDELKVALKDTETVKFGEDEKNNLIKAFKFAAARPAQNKIFAESISGLWDMVAEKEYVVDMIQELADTASIWKDTEGFVKVSTPMNVKTISAWFAVTLEAKGIEYFAKDVMHLPIKFLNAIDKIGDDRNAQALITSAKLEVLSGNLSAAVACWLWNKLSKKPAELAEIITAPIQVFRALSNAEKADKSGKDLRKLIMSNEKFLEFLLGTGSSEDVKSLVSTVKTFPGLDNGERQSLLVKIVRIKPDALDQVQTKKVEVKVGKLPQVTSQRSYKALQEEHERLVNTEIPDNSKAIAAAREHGDLRENFEFRAAKDRQKYLQLRVGELDAMLNKIGPTDFSEFKVKNRVIPAAKVTIKSPEAETTYSIVGMLDGDPDKNWLSFETPLAKSMLGHQVGDSIELPGGDEAEILAVEPLDTETLNFFVK
;
A
#
# COMPACT_ATOMS: atom_id res chain seq x y z
N MET A 1 -18.52 4.86 36.21
CA MET A 1 -19.60 3.89 35.89
C MET A 1 -18.96 2.51 35.74
N SER A 2 -19.62 1.43 36.13
CA SER A 2 -19.04 0.07 36.11
C SER A 2 -19.25 -0.64 34.78
N ALA A 3 -18.33 -1.55 34.43
CA ALA A 3 -18.46 -2.41 33.25
C ALA A 3 -19.73 -3.26 33.29
N ASP A 4 -20.10 -3.78 34.46
CA ASP A 4 -21.29 -4.60 34.67
C ASP A 4 -22.60 -3.82 34.38
N LYS A 5 -22.59 -2.50 34.64
CA LYS A 5 -23.72 -1.63 34.28
C LYS A 5 -23.78 -1.40 32.77
N LEU A 6 -22.63 -1.31 32.09
CA LEU A 6 -22.61 -1.19 30.64
C LEU A 6 -23.13 -2.48 29.99
N GLU A 7 -22.70 -3.65 30.45
CA GLU A 7 -23.16 -4.95 29.96
C GLU A 7 -24.69 -5.09 30.01
N SER A 8 -25.30 -4.78 31.16
CA SER A 8 -26.77 -4.85 31.28
C SER A 8 -27.50 -3.89 30.35
N LEU A 9 -26.93 -2.70 30.12
CA LEU A 9 -27.47 -1.73 29.17
C LEU A 9 -27.32 -2.17 27.71
N ILE A 10 -26.26 -2.90 27.36
CA ILE A 10 -26.09 -3.48 26.01
C ILE A 10 -27.11 -4.59 25.77
N LEU A 11 -27.32 -5.48 26.74
CA LEU A 11 -28.30 -6.55 26.63
C LEU A 11 -29.72 -6.00 26.49
N ALA A 12 -30.08 -5.00 27.30
CA ALA A 12 -31.37 -4.30 27.15
C ALA A 12 -31.52 -3.65 25.76
N ALA A 13 -30.46 -3.01 25.24
CA ALA A 13 -30.47 -2.43 23.90
C ALA A 13 -30.62 -3.49 22.80
N SER A 14 -30.07 -4.69 23.01
CA SER A 14 -30.23 -5.83 22.10
C SER A 14 -31.68 -6.33 22.06
N ASP A 15 -32.31 -6.46 23.23
CA ASP A 15 -33.70 -6.93 23.34
C ASP A 15 -34.69 -5.91 22.75
N GLU A 16 -34.43 -4.61 22.95
CA GLU A 16 -35.26 -3.52 22.43
C GLU A 16 -34.97 -3.17 20.96
N GLY A 17 -33.85 -3.67 20.41
CA GLY A 17 -33.36 -3.34 19.07
C GLY A 17 -32.97 -1.86 18.90
N LYS A 18 -32.69 -1.15 19.99
CA LYS A 18 -32.33 0.28 20.03
C LYS A 18 -31.42 0.60 21.22
N ALA A 19 -30.40 1.42 20.99
CA ALA A 19 -29.54 1.91 22.06
C ALA A 19 -30.18 3.03 22.90
N SER A 20 -29.96 2.98 24.22
CA SER A 20 -30.30 4.09 25.11
C SER A 20 -29.17 5.13 25.21
N GLU A 21 -29.53 6.38 25.49
CA GLU A 21 -28.54 7.45 25.73
C GLU A 21 -27.64 7.15 26.94
N GLU A 22 -28.18 6.44 27.93
CA GLU A 22 -27.44 5.98 29.10
C GLU A 22 -26.36 4.95 28.71
N ALA A 23 -26.67 4.00 27.81
CA ALA A 23 -25.71 3.03 27.30
C ALA A 23 -24.54 3.72 26.59
N LEU A 24 -24.85 4.69 25.72
CA LEU A 24 -23.85 5.45 24.98
C LEU A 24 -22.96 6.31 25.88
N THR A 25 -23.55 6.95 26.89
CA THR A 25 -22.82 7.77 27.87
C THR A 25 -21.89 6.89 28.72
N CYS A 26 -22.37 5.71 29.11
CA CYS A 26 -21.57 4.74 29.86
C CYS A 26 -20.40 4.21 29.04
N ALA A 27 -20.64 3.83 27.78
CA ALA A 27 -19.61 3.35 26.86
C ALA A 27 -18.51 4.39 26.60
N ARG A 28 -18.88 5.66 26.42
CA ARG A 28 -17.91 6.77 26.21
C ARG A 28 -17.08 7.11 27.45
N ALA A 29 -17.63 6.89 28.65
CA ALA A 29 -16.95 7.20 29.90
C ALA A 29 -15.87 6.16 30.26
N LEU A 30 -16.00 4.93 29.76
CA LEU A 30 -15.04 3.85 30.00
C LEU A 30 -13.87 3.93 29.02
N LYS A 31 -12.67 3.58 29.50
CA LYS A 31 -11.48 3.43 28.66
C LYS A 31 -11.11 1.96 28.57
N ALA A 32 -10.64 1.53 27.41
CA ALA A 32 -10.19 0.15 27.19
C ALA A 32 -9.17 -0.32 28.24
N ALA A 33 -8.27 0.58 28.69
CA ALA A 33 -7.24 0.27 29.69
C ALA A 33 -7.80 -0.03 31.09
N ASP A 34 -9.04 0.36 31.37
CA ASP A 34 -9.67 0.23 32.68
C ASP A 34 -10.48 -1.07 32.81
N LEU A 35 -10.59 -1.87 31.74
CA LEU A 35 -11.34 -3.12 31.68
C LEU A 35 -10.44 -4.34 31.86
N SER A 36 -10.85 -5.26 32.74
CA SER A 36 -10.23 -6.58 32.87
C SER A 36 -10.53 -7.49 31.66
N THR A 37 -9.75 -8.55 31.49
CA THR A 37 -9.96 -9.54 30.42
C THR A 37 -11.37 -10.15 30.47
N ALA A 38 -11.85 -10.51 31.67
CA ALA A 38 -13.20 -11.06 31.85
C ALA A 38 -14.30 -10.06 31.45
N GLN A 39 -14.15 -8.79 31.80
CA GLN A 39 -15.10 -7.74 31.42
C GLN A 39 -15.10 -7.47 29.91
N ARG A 40 -13.94 -7.56 29.25
CA ARG A 40 -13.86 -7.43 27.78
C ARG A 40 -14.53 -8.60 27.06
N ALA A 41 -14.43 -9.81 27.61
CA ALA A 41 -15.11 -10.98 27.09
C ALA A 41 -16.64 -10.85 27.21
N SER A 42 -17.15 -10.46 28.39
CA SER A 42 -18.60 -10.36 28.60
C SER A 42 -19.23 -9.18 27.83
N ILE A 43 -18.56 -8.01 27.80
CA ILE A 43 -18.96 -6.90 26.91
C ILE A 43 -18.94 -7.34 25.44
N GLY A 44 -17.96 -8.16 25.04
CA GLY A 44 -17.89 -8.71 23.69
C GLY A 44 -19.11 -9.55 23.32
N GLN A 45 -19.48 -10.51 24.17
CA GLN A 45 -20.68 -11.34 23.96
C GLN A 45 -21.95 -10.49 23.86
N ALA A 46 -22.13 -9.53 24.77
CA ALA A 46 -23.27 -8.62 24.73
C ALA A 46 -23.28 -7.75 23.45
N THR A 47 -22.11 -7.30 23.01
CA THR A 47 -21.95 -6.52 21.78
C THR A 47 -22.33 -7.34 20.53
N GLU A 48 -22.00 -8.64 20.50
CA GLU A 48 -22.38 -9.53 19.40
C GLU A 48 -23.90 -9.61 19.23
N LEU A 49 -24.60 -9.86 20.35
CA LEU A 49 -26.05 -9.92 20.39
C LEU A 49 -26.68 -8.61 19.94
N PHE A 50 -26.16 -7.49 20.45
CA PHE A 50 -26.65 -6.17 20.08
C PHE A 50 -26.47 -5.89 18.59
N LEU A 51 -25.31 -6.17 18.00
CA LEU A 51 -25.09 -5.95 16.57
C LEU A 51 -25.94 -6.90 15.70
N ALA A 52 -26.20 -8.12 16.17
CA ALA A 52 -27.07 -9.08 15.49
C ALA A 52 -28.56 -8.66 15.50
N SER A 53 -28.98 -7.79 16.43
CA SER A 53 -30.35 -7.25 16.48
C SER A 53 -30.73 -6.39 15.26
N GLY A 54 -29.74 -5.95 14.46
CA GLY A 54 -29.98 -5.11 13.27
C GLY A 54 -30.28 -3.64 13.58
N ALA A 55 -29.99 -3.18 14.81
CA ALA A 55 -30.19 -1.80 15.23
C ALA A 55 -29.31 -0.84 14.39
N SER A 56 -29.97 0.00 13.58
CA SER A 56 -29.32 0.88 12.59
C SER A 56 -29.67 2.36 12.77
N ASP A 57 -30.33 2.74 13.87
CA ASP A 57 -30.55 4.15 14.20
C ASP A 57 -29.25 4.83 14.66
N GLN A 58 -29.26 6.17 14.72
CA GLN A 58 -28.07 6.96 15.05
C GLN A 58 -27.44 6.58 16.39
N GLN A 59 -28.23 6.41 17.45
CA GLN A 59 -27.69 6.09 18.77
C GLN A 59 -27.09 4.70 18.80
N SER A 60 -27.71 3.75 18.09
CA SER A 60 -27.22 2.38 17.97
C SER A 60 -25.91 2.28 17.19
N VAL A 61 -25.76 3.03 16.10
CA VAL A 61 -24.51 3.12 15.34
C VAL A 61 -23.39 3.76 16.18
N GLU A 62 -23.71 4.82 16.92
CA GLU A 62 -22.75 5.46 17.84
C GLU A 62 -22.32 4.52 18.97
N LEU A 63 -23.25 3.74 19.52
CA LEU A 63 -22.98 2.76 20.56
C LEU A 63 -22.10 1.61 20.01
N ALA A 64 -22.43 1.04 18.86
CA ALA A 64 -21.65 0.00 18.20
C ALA A 64 -20.17 0.39 18.03
N VAL A 65 -19.94 1.61 17.53
CA VAL A 65 -18.59 2.16 17.37
C VAL A 65 -17.90 2.36 18.72
N ALA A 66 -18.60 2.90 19.72
CA ALA A 66 -18.03 3.12 21.05
C ALA A 66 -17.62 1.79 21.73
N LEU A 67 -18.45 0.75 21.62
CA LEU A 67 -18.17 -0.58 22.15
C LEU A 67 -16.95 -1.21 21.47
N ALA A 68 -16.85 -1.13 20.15
CA ALA A 68 -15.69 -1.63 19.41
C ALA A 68 -14.37 -0.97 19.84
N LEU A 69 -14.39 0.33 20.18
CA LEU A 69 -13.21 1.06 20.66
C LEU A 69 -12.78 0.68 22.09
N LEU A 70 -13.63 0.00 22.87
CA LEU A 70 -13.27 -0.58 24.17
C LEU A 70 -12.41 -1.84 24.04
N LYS A 71 -12.19 -2.32 22.81
CA LYS A 71 -11.44 -3.55 22.49
C LYS A 71 -12.00 -4.79 23.20
N PRO A 72 -13.30 -5.10 23.00
CA PRO A 72 -13.88 -6.35 23.50
C PRO A 72 -13.22 -7.56 22.85
N GLU A 73 -13.32 -8.72 23.49
CA GLU A 73 -12.91 -9.99 22.86
C GLU A 73 -14.04 -10.49 21.95
N GLY A 74 -13.69 -11.11 20.82
CA GLY A 74 -14.64 -11.61 19.81
C GLY A 74 -14.38 -11.05 18.40
N ASP A 75 -15.01 -11.66 17.40
CA ASP A 75 -14.95 -11.22 16.00
C ASP A 75 -16.30 -10.60 15.59
N PHE A 76 -16.30 -9.28 15.41
CA PHE A 76 -17.48 -8.50 14.99
C PHE A 76 -17.38 -8.02 13.54
N SER A 77 -16.40 -8.51 12.78
CA SER A 77 -16.13 -8.06 11.40
C SER A 77 -17.35 -8.26 10.49
N ALA A 78 -17.99 -9.43 10.59
CA ALA A 78 -19.21 -9.73 9.83
C ALA A 78 -20.37 -8.81 10.21
N ALA A 79 -20.52 -8.50 11.49
CA ALA A 79 -21.58 -7.64 12.00
C ALA A 79 -21.39 -6.17 11.55
N PHE A 80 -20.16 -5.64 11.62
CA PHE A 80 -19.83 -4.33 11.07
C PHE A 80 -19.99 -4.26 9.55
N SER A 81 -19.71 -5.36 8.83
CA SER A 81 -19.93 -5.45 7.39
C SER A 81 -21.41 -5.40 7.03
N SER A 82 -22.26 -6.09 7.79
CA SER A 82 -23.72 -6.00 7.64
C SER A 82 -24.22 -4.59 7.93
N LEU A 83 -23.78 -4.01 9.05
CA LEU A 83 -24.15 -2.65 9.45
C LEU A 83 -23.74 -1.62 8.38
N ALA A 84 -22.54 -1.75 7.81
CA ALA A 84 -22.08 -0.87 6.75
C ALA A 84 -22.88 -1.01 5.46
N ARG A 85 -23.26 -2.23 5.09
CA ARG A 85 -24.13 -2.47 3.93
C ARG A 85 -25.47 -1.76 4.11
N ASP A 86 -26.04 -1.81 5.32
CA ASP A 86 -27.34 -1.22 5.59
C ASP A 86 -27.25 0.32 5.65
N ILE A 87 -26.20 0.86 6.28
CA ILE A 87 -25.99 2.32 6.39
C ILE A 87 -25.64 2.97 5.06
N PHE A 88 -24.75 2.36 4.28
CA PHE A 88 -24.26 2.91 3.01
C PHE A 88 -24.96 2.30 1.79
N SER A 89 -26.17 1.79 1.98
CA SER A 89 -26.98 1.16 0.91
C SER A 89 -27.24 2.07 -0.29
N ALA A 90 -27.21 3.39 -0.11
CA ALA A 90 -27.35 4.38 -1.18
C ALA A 90 -26.02 4.76 -1.87
N TYR A 91 -24.89 4.21 -1.44
CA TYR A 91 -23.59 4.44 -2.08
C TYR A 91 -23.44 3.61 -3.35
N THR A 92 -22.90 4.21 -4.40
CA THR A 92 -22.89 3.65 -5.77
C THR A 92 -22.12 2.33 -5.89
N ASP A 93 -21.09 2.13 -5.05
CA ASP A 93 -20.25 0.92 -5.05
C ASP A 93 -20.16 0.30 -3.65
N PRO A 94 -21.11 -0.59 -3.28
CA PRO A 94 -21.09 -1.29 -2.00
C PRO A 94 -19.85 -2.16 -1.78
N GLY A 95 -19.23 -2.65 -2.86
CA GLY A 95 -18.02 -3.47 -2.81
C GLY A 95 -16.82 -2.66 -2.30
N ALA A 96 -16.66 -1.42 -2.74
CA ALA A 96 -15.60 -0.54 -2.23
C ALA A 96 -15.77 -0.18 -0.74
N VAL A 97 -17.00 -0.09 -0.24
CA VAL A 97 -17.26 0.11 1.19
C VAL A 97 -16.78 -1.09 2.00
N GLN A 98 -17.10 -2.30 1.55
CA GLN A 98 -16.62 -3.54 2.18
C GLN A 98 -15.10 -3.67 2.10
N GLU A 99 -14.51 -3.37 0.94
CA GLU A 99 -13.05 -3.41 0.76
C GLU A 99 -12.34 -2.38 1.65
N ALA A 100 -12.96 -1.22 1.87
CA ALA A 100 -12.43 -0.17 2.72
C ALA A 100 -12.52 -0.48 4.21
N LEU A 101 -13.52 -1.24 4.64
CA LEU A 101 -13.55 -1.84 5.98
C LEU A 101 -12.42 -2.87 6.11
N GLY A 102 -12.34 -3.81 5.16
CA GLY A 102 -11.32 -4.85 5.10
C GLY A 102 -11.21 -5.69 6.38
N GLU A 103 -10.12 -6.44 6.50
CA GLU A 103 -9.83 -7.26 7.68
C GLU A 103 -8.94 -6.52 8.70
N GLY A 104 -9.03 -6.91 9.97
CA GLY A 104 -8.23 -6.34 11.05
C GLY A 104 -8.86 -6.60 12.42
N SER A 105 -8.28 -6.02 13.47
CA SER A 105 -8.93 -6.02 14.78
C SER A 105 -10.22 -5.21 14.74
N VAL A 106 -11.14 -5.50 15.66
CA VAL A 106 -12.43 -4.83 15.79
C VAL A 106 -12.28 -3.31 15.93
N ASP A 107 -11.27 -2.85 16.68
CA ASP A 107 -11.02 -1.42 16.83
C ASP A 107 -10.46 -0.78 15.56
N GLU A 108 -9.72 -1.53 14.73
CA GLU A 108 -9.29 -1.04 13.42
C GLU A 108 -10.45 -0.92 12.44
N ILE A 109 -11.33 -1.91 12.40
CA ILE A 109 -12.53 -1.91 11.55
C ILE A 109 -13.45 -0.74 11.96
N ALA A 110 -13.68 -0.56 13.26
CA ALA A 110 -14.49 0.55 13.78
C ALA A 110 -13.89 1.92 13.43
N LYS A 111 -12.55 2.08 13.53
CA LYS A 111 -11.87 3.31 13.10
C LYS A 111 -12.06 3.60 11.62
N ARG A 112 -11.94 2.59 10.75
CA ARG A 112 -12.18 2.73 9.29
C ARG A 112 -13.64 3.09 9.01
N PHE A 113 -14.57 2.44 9.71
CA PHE A 113 -16.00 2.73 9.63
C PHE A 113 -16.34 4.17 10.04
N GLN A 114 -15.70 4.71 11.08
CA GLN A 114 -15.84 6.12 11.45
C GLN A 114 -15.41 7.07 10.32
N VAL A 115 -14.34 6.76 9.59
CA VAL A 115 -13.92 7.57 8.42
C VAL A 115 -14.98 7.52 7.32
N LEU A 116 -15.54 6.34 7.06
CA LEU A 116 -16.60 6.15 6.06
C LEU A 116 -17.88 6.90 6.44
N LEU A 117 -18.29 6.89 7.71
CA LEU A 117 -19.44 7.65 8.19
C LEU A 117 -19.34 9.15 7.93
N VAL A 118 -18.12 9.69 7.88
CA VAL A 118 -17.89 11.11 7.57
C VAL A 118 -17.83 11.35 6.07
N ILE A 119 -17.04 10.57 5.32
CA ILE A 119 -16.83 10.76 3.87
C ILE A 119 -18.06 10.40 3.05
N LEU A 120 -18.81 9.39 3.47
CA LEU A 120 -20.03 8.94 2.80
C LEU A 120 -21.28 9.51 3.46
N SER A 121 -21.17 10.63 4.19
CA SER A 121 -22.28 11.22 4.94
C SER A 121 -23.47 11.65 4.05
N ASP A 122 -23.24 11.93 2.77
CA ASP A 122 -24.30 12.21 1.79
C ASP A 122 -25.02 10.94 1.30
N SER A 123 -24.37 9.79 1.41
CA SER A 123 -24.89 8.47 0.99
C SER A 123 -25.25 7.58 2.19
N SER A 124 -25.12 8.07 3.42
CA SER A 124 -25.46 7.32 4.63
C SER A 124 -26.92 7.54 5.02
N SER A 125 -27.61 6.47 5.38
CA SER A 125 -28.98 6.52 5.93
C SER A 125 -29.02 7.17 7.33
N VAL A 126 -27.88 7.23 8.01
CA VAL A 126 -27.70 7.75 9.37
C VAL A 126 -26.72 8.92 9.38
N LYS A 127 -26.96 9.93 10.23
CA LYS A 127 -26.16 11.16 10.30
C LYS A 127 -25.46 11.33 11.64
N VAL A 128 -24.53 10.43 11.95
CA VAL A 128 -23.74 10.44 13.19
C VAL A 128 -23.01 11.77 13.42
N PHE A 129 -22.44 12.36 12.36
CA PHE A 129 -21.69 13.62 12.44
C PHE A 129 -22.46 14.84 11.87
N GLY A 130 -23.76 14.69 11.63
CA GLY A 130 -24.57 15.70 10.94
C GLY A 130 -24.29 15.78 9.44
N LYS A 131 -24.88 16.78 8.75
CA LYS A 131 -24.60 17.06 7.34
C LYS A 131 -23.29 17.83 7.22
N ILE A 132 -22.25 17.19 6.67
CA ILE A 132 -20.95 17.80 6.46
C ILE A 132 -20.65 17.84 4.96
N LYS A 133 -20.31 19.02 4.44
CA LYS A 133 -19.84 19.13 3.05
C LYS A 133 -18.42 18.60 2.97
N LEU A 134 -18.14 17.75 1.97
CA LEU A 134 -16.81 17.21 1.71
C LEU A 134 -15.73 18.30 1.60
N ALA A 135 -16.03 19.42 0.93
CA ALA A 135 -15.10 20.54 0.77
C ALA A 135 -14.68 21.22 2.09
N ASP A 136 -15.47 21.03 3.16
CA ASP A 136 -15.18 21.59 4.47
C ASP A 136 -14.30 20.68 5.34
N LEU A 137 -14.08 19.44 4.89
CA LEU A 137 -13.29 18.45 5.62
C LEU A 137 -11.78 18.69 5.45
N SER A 138 -11.12 18.84 6.59
CA SER A 138 -9.67 18.78 6.68
C SER A 138 -9.27 17.36 7.10
N VAL A 139 -8.15 16.87 6.61
CA VAL A 139 -7.69 15.50 6.88
C VAL A 139 -6.21 15.49 7.20
N TYR A 140 -5.80 14.57 8.07
CA TYR A 140 -4.42 14.13 8.21
C TYR A 140 -4.29 12.72 7.63
N HIS A 141 -3.49 12.56 6.58
CA HIS A 141 -3.14 11.26 6.00
C HIS A 141 -1.74 10.87 6.46
N VAL A 142 -1.54 9.63 6.94
CA VAL A 142 -0.26 9.17 7.51
C VAL A 142 0.92 9.40 6.56
N ASP A 143 0.75 9.12 5.26
CA ASP A 143 1.82 9.25 4.27
C ASP A 143 2.02 10.69 3.74
N PHE A 144 0.95 11.50 3.69
CA PHE A 144 0.95 12.79 2.97
C PHE A 144 0.86 14.02 3.89
N GLY A 145 0.52 13.83 5.16
CA GLY A 145 0.34 14.90 6.14
C GLY A 145 -1.04 15.54 6.11
N PHE A 146 -1.13 16.82 6.47
CA PHE A 146 -2.39 17.57 6.50
C PHE A 146 -2.81 18.04 5.10
N GLY A 147 -4.09 17.91 4.78
CA GLY A 147 -4.70 18.33 3.52
C GLY A 147 -6.19 18.64 3.64
N GLN A 148 -6.81 19.02 2.54
CA GLN A 148 -8.23 19.34 2.43
C GLN A 148 -8.90 18.43 1.41
N VAL A 149 -10.03 17.83 1.78
CA VAL A 149 -10.80 16.99 0.86
C VAL A 149 -11.50 17.89 -0.16
N GLU A 150 -11.36 17.57 -1.45
CA GLU A 150 -12.01 18.33 -2.53
C GLU A 150 -13.29 17.64 -3.00
N SER A 151 -13.22 16.35 -3.27
CA SER A 151 -14.33 15.58 -3.81
C SER A 151 -14.15 14.08 -3.56
N LEU A 152 -15.26 13.36 -3.59
CA LEU A 152 -15.31 11.90 -3.68
C LEU A 152 -15.87 11.52 -5.06
N ASP A 153 -15.13 10.70 -5.79
CA ASP A 153 -15.63 10.06 -7.01
C ASP A 153 -16.29 8.73 -6.63
N SER A 154 -17.63 8.68 -6.67
CA SER A 154 -18.40 7.50 -6.29
C SER A 154 -18.36 6.38 -7.33
N ILE A 155 -17.89 6.63 -8.55
CA ILE A 155 -17.75 5.62 -9.61
C ILE A 155 -16.42 4.90 -9.48
N THR A 156 -15.35 5.65 -9.27
CA THR A 156 -14.00 5.06 -9.10
C THR A 156 -13.65 4.75 -7.65
N SER A 157 -14.53 5.13 -6.71
CA SER A 157 -14.32 5.02 -5.27
C SER A 157 -12.98 5.65 -4.83
N GLN A 158 -12.71 6.86 -5.32
CA GLN A 158 -11.49 7.62 -5.01
C GLN A 158 -11.79 8.96 -4.35
N VAL A 159 -11.07 9.26 -3.26
CA VAL A 159 -11.11 10.55 -2.57
C VAL A 159 -10.02 11.45 -3.14
N SER A 160 -10.40 12.62 -3.64
CA SER A 160 -9.46 13.65 -4.07
C SER A 160 -9.13 14.58 -2.90
N VAL A 161 -7.86 14.65 -2.54
CA VAL A 161 -7.37 15.42 -1.39
C VAL A 161 -6.25 16.35 -1.83
N LYS A 162 -6.42 17.63 -1.54
CA LYS A 162 -5.42 18.67 -1.76
C LYS A 162 -4.45 18.73 -0.57
N PHE A 163 -3.26 18.18 -0.76
CA PHE A 163 -2.11 18.42 0.13
C PHE A 163 -1.29 19.60 -0.44
N LYS A 164 0.00 19.38 -0.74
CA LYS A 164 0.79 20.29 -1.62
C LYS A 164 0.37 20.17 -3.09
N VAL A 165 -0.04 18.97 -3.49
CA VAL A 165 -0.57 18.62 -4.81
C VAL A 165 -1.86 17.82 -4.55
N VAL A 166 -2.81 17.89 -5.49
CA VAL A 166 -4.02 17.07 -5.42
C VAL A 166 -3.64 15.61 -5.63
N GLN A 167 -3.97 14.77 -4.66
CA GLN A 167 -3.78 13.32 -4.69
C GLN A 167 -5.15 12.65 -4.81
N LYS A 168 -5.26 11.65 -5.68
CA LYS A 168 -6.42 10.76 -5.74
C LYS A 168 -6.10 9.48 -4.97
N VAL A 169 -6.80 9.25 -3.87
CA VAL A 169 -6.55 8.13 -2.96
C VAL A 169 -7.75 7.19 -3.01
N PRO A 170 -7.57 5.89 -3.35
CA PRO A 170 -8.67 4.93 -3.29
C PRO A 170 -9.28 4.84 -1.90
N LEU A 171 -10.60 4.66 -1.82
CA LEU A 171 -11.39 4.72 -0.58
C LEU A 171 -10.85 3.79 0.51
N LYS A 172 -10.36 2.60 0.13
CA LYS A 172 -9.71 1.64 1.02
C LYS A 172 -8.47 2.20 1.72
N PHE A 173 -7.54 2.77 0.96
CA PHE A 173 -6.33 3.35 1.53
C PHE A 173 -6.64 4.59 2.34
N PHE A 174 -7.61 5.38 1.88
CA PHE A 174 -8.08 6.55 2.58
C PHE A 174 -8.66 6.19 3.96
N ALA A 175 -9.60 5.24 4.04
CA ALA A 175 -10.20 4.78 5.30
C ALA A 175 -9.16 4.20 6.27
N LYS A 176 -8.13 3.52 5.77
CA LYS A 176 -7.08 2.90 6.60
C LYS A 176 -6.07 3.88 7.17
N LYS A 177 -5.74 4.96 6.45
CA LYS A 177 -4.60 5.85 6.77
C LYS A 177 -4.98 7.30 7.05
N SER A 178 -6.27 7.62 7.13
CA SER A 178 -6.74 9.00 7.29
C SER A 178 -7.40 9.24 8.63
N HIS A 179 -7.18 10.44 9.15
CA HIS A 179 -7.83 10.99 10.32
C HIS A 179 -8.50 12.30 9.93
N ILE A 180 -9.82 12.37 10.02
CA ILE A 180 -10.61 13.52 9.59
C ILE A 180 -10.73 14.50 10.73
N LEU A 181 -10.44 15.78 10.48
CA LEU A 181 -10.71 16.86 11.40
C LEU A 181 -12.12 17.38 11.15
N LEU A 182 -12.98 17.30 12.15
CA LEU A 182 -14.38 17.73 12.01
C LEU A 182 -14.46 19.24 11.68
N PRO A 183 -15.42 19.69 10.87
CA PRO A 183 -15.55 21.10 10.52
C PRO A 183 -15.72 22.01 11.75
N GLY A 184 -15.19 23.22 11.67
CA GLY A 184 -15.33 24.24 12.74
C GLY A 184 -14.41 24.05 13.95
N THR A 185 -13.74 22.91 14.04
CA THR A 185 -12.74 22.60 15.08
C THR A 185 -11.48 23.44 14.94
N LEU A 186 -10.70 23.55 16.01
CA LEU A 186 -9.44 24.32 15.99
C LEU A 186 -8.46 23.72 14.98
N GLY A 187 -8.30 22.40 14.98
CA GLY A 187 -7.44 21.70 14.03
C GLY A 187 -7.85 21.93 12.57
N ALA A 188 -9.16 21.87 12.25
CA ALA A 188 -9.63 22.12 10.89
C ALA A 188 -9.32 23.55 10.41
N LYS A 189 -9.50 24.55 11.28
CA LYS A 189 -9.17 25.96 10.99
C LYS A 189 -7.68 26.18 10.79
N LEU A 190 -6.86 25.48 11.57
CA LEU A 190 -5.40 25.54 11.44
C LEU A 190 -4.93 24.95 10.10
N VAL A 191 -5.51 23.83 9.65
CA VAL A 191 -5.21 23.25 8.32
C VAL A 191 -5.62 24.20 7.19
N LYS A 192 -6.77 24.87 7.30
CA LYS A 192 -7.25 25.86 6.33
C LYS A 192 -6.46 27.18 6.35
N GLY A 193 -5.63 27.41 7.36
CA GLY A 193 -4.82 28.62 7.50
C GLY A 193 -5.64 29.87 7.86
N GLU A 194 -6.78 29.71 8.54
CA GLU A 194 -7.64 30.82 8.94
C GLU A 194 -6.95 31.76 9.95
N LYS A 195 -7.10 33.09 9.81
CA LYS A 195 -6.46 34.04 10.75
C LYS A 195 -6.98 33.83 12.18
N MET A 196 -6.12 33.37 13.08
CA MET A 196 -6.44 33.10 14.48
C MET A 196 -5.43 33.73 15.45
N VAL A 197 -5.88 34.14 16.63
CA VAL A 197 -5.03 34.67 17.70
C VAL A 197 -4.53 33.52 18.56
N ILE A 198 -3.37 32.96 18.22
CA ILE A 198 -2.78 31.79 18.91
C ILE A 198 -2.09 32.17 20.24
N LYS A 199 -2.03 33.47 20.59
CA LYS A 199 -1.33 33.96 21.80
C LYS A 199 -1.82 33.33 23.11
N ASN A 200 -3.06 32.84 23.15
CA ASN A 200 -3.69 32.30 24.36
C ASN A 200 -3.87 30.77 24.36
N VAL A 201 -3.48 30.06 23.30
CA VAL A 201 -3.64 28.59 23.21
C VAL A 201 -2.37 27.92 23.74
N LEU A 202 -2.48 27.12 24.80
CA LEU A 202 -1.35 26.34 25.34
C LEU A 202 -1.06 25.11 24.47
N SER A 203 0.19 24.65 24.45
CA SER A 203 0.62 23.52 23.61
C SER A 203 0.01 22.17 24.02
N LYS A 204 -0.19 21.94 25.32
CA LYS A 204 -0.91 20.75 25.85
C LYS A 204 -2.37 20.74 25.41
N ASP A 205 -3.03 21.89 25.51
CA ASP A 205 -4.43 22.04 25.12
C ASP A 205 -4.61 21.79 23.63
N LEU A 206 -3.66 22.24 22.79
CA LEU A 206 -3.69 22.01 21.35
C LEU A 206 -3.51 20.53 20.96
N VAL A 207 -2.60 19.79 21.62
CA VAL A 207 -2.44 18.34 21.41
C VAL A 207 -3.74 17.63 21.73
N SER A 208 -4.27 17.85 22.94
CA SER A 208 -5.48 17.17 23.41
C SER A 208 -6.71 17.59 22.62
N GLN A 209 -6.82 18.86 22.20
CA GLN A 209 -7.90 19.33 21.34
C GLN A 209 -7.84 18.64 19.97
N ILE A 210 -6.71 18.67 19.27
CA ILE A 210 -6.61 18.02 17.94
C ILE A 210 -6.84 16.50 18.05
N GLU A 211 -6.33 15.87 19.10
CA GLU A 211 -6.59 14.45 19.41
C GLU A 211 -8.09 14.15 19.56
N SER A 212 -8.83 15.04 20.21
CA SER A 212 -10.29 14.91 20.40
C SER A 212 -11.13 15.38 19.21
N GLU A 213 -10.57 16.21 18.33
CA GLU A 213 -11.23 16.78 17.15
C GLU A 213 -11.07 15.91 15.89
N THR A 214 -10.32 14.81 16.00
CA THR A 214 -10.01 13.91 14.89
C THR A 214 -10.82 12.62 14.95
N VAL A 215 -11.26 12.15 13.78
CA VAL A 215 -12.04 10.92 13.61
C VAL A 215 -11.35 10.03 12.58
N PRO A 216 -10.80 8.87 12.98
CA PRO A 216 -10.60 8.42 14.35
C PRO A 216 -9.57 9.27 15.09
N ASN A 217 -9.54 9.18 16.43
CA ASN A 217 -8.60 9.95 17.26
C ASN A 217 -7.15 9.71 16.81
N LEU A 218 -6.48 10.79 16.45
CA LEU A 218 -5.11 10.80 15.95
C LEU A 218 -4.16 11.06 17.09
N LYS A 219 -3.17 10.19 17.34
CA LYS A 219 -2.09 10.50 18.28
C LYS A 219 -1.20 11.61 17.72
N VAL A 220 -1.26 12.81 18.32
CA VAL A 220 -0.59 13.99 17.76
C VAL A 220 0.85 14.09 18.27
N SER A 221 1.79 14.26 17.33
CA SER A 221 3.21 14.48 17.65
C SER A 221 3.59 15.97 17.60
N GLN A 222 4.69 16.32 18.27
CA GLN A 222 5.24 17.68 18.23
C GLN A 222 5.53 18.13 16.79
N ALA A 223 6.07 17.24 15.94
CA ALA A 223 6.36 17.56 14.53
C ALA A 223 5.10 17.93 13.74
N MET A 224 3.95 17.34 14.07
CA MET A 224 2.67 17.65 13.42
C MET A 224 2.18 19.04 13.80
N ILE A 225 2.26 19.39 15.08
CA ILE A 225 1.92 20.74 15.55
C ILE A 225 2.85 21.78 14.95
N THR A 226 4.16 21.50 14.91
CA THR A 226 5.14 22.40 14.28
C THR A 226 4.77 22.66 12.82
N ARG A 227 4.44 21.62 12.04
CA ARG A 227 4.03 21.76 10.63
C ARG A 227 2.73 22.54 10.44
N LEU A 228 1.83 22.47 11.40
CA LEU A 228 0.50 23.08 11.34
C LEU A 228 0.52 24.56 11.78
N VAL A 229 1.40 24.93 12.71
CA VAL A 229 1.45 26.26 13.33
C VAL A 229 2.55 27.17 12.76
N MET A 230 3.75 26.63 12.46
CA MET A 230 4.88 27.43 11.96
C MET A 230 4.63 28.15 10.63
N PRO A 231 4.04 27.52 9.59
CA PRO A 231 3.93 28.17 8.28
C PRO A 231 3.07 29.44 8.30
N THR A 232 2.13 29.52 9.25
CA THR A 232 1.02 30.47 9.17
C THR A 232 1.01 31.48 10.33
N TYR A 233 1.46 31.10 11.53
CA TYR A 233 1.25 31.91 12.74
C TYR A 233 2.53 32.29 13.50
N ILE A 234 3.61 31.51 13.38
CA ILE A 234 4.86 31.76 14.10
C ILE A 234 6.04 31.82 13.14
N LYS A 235 6.60 33.03 12.98
CA LYS A 235 7.58 33.34 11.92
C LYS A 235 9.00 32.81 12.16
N THR A 236 9.35 32.37 13.38
CA THR A 236 10.69 31.86 13.71
C THR A 236 10.63 30.62 14.59
N ALA A 237 11.53 29.66 14.33
CA ALA A 237 11.64 28.44 15.13
C ALA A 237 11.93 28.72 16.62
N LYS A 238 12.67 29.80 16.92
CA LYS A 238 12.95 30.24 18.29
C LYS A 238 11.70 30.74 19.02
N ALA A 239 10.85 31.53 18.35
CA ALA A 239 9.57 31.98 18.92
C ALA A 239 8.58 30.82 19.07
N PHE A 240 8.61 29.84 18.16
CA PHE A 240 7.80 28.63 18.26
C PHE A 240 8.26 27.77 19.43
N ASP A 241 9.56 27.56 19.59
CA ASP A 241 10.12 26.81 20.72
C ASP A 241 9.80 27.48 22.07
N GLU A 242 9.87 28.80 22.14
CA GLU A 242 9.54 29.57 23.35
C GLU A 242 8.03 29.54 23.67
N TRP A 243 7.17 29.57 22.64
CA TRP A 243 5.72 29.43 22.76
C TRP A 243 5.29 28.00 23.11
N PHE A 244 5.83 26.98 22.41
CA PHE A 244 5.49 25.57 22.60
C PHE A 244 5.97 25.05 23.97
N ARG A 245 7.11 25.54 24.47
CA ARG A 245 7.61 25.23 25.81
C ARG A 245 6.81 25.91 26.93
N ARG A 246 5.99 26.93 26.66
CA ARG A 246 5.06 27.49 27.67
C ARG A 246 3.90 26.51 27.91
N ARG A 247 4.12 25.62 28.89
CA ARG A 247 3.20 24.66 29.54
C ARG A 247 2.88 23.36 28.79
N VAL A 248 3.92 22.55 28.57
CA VAL A 248 3.85 21.10 28.83
C VAL A 248 4.93 20.78 29.86
N LEU A 249 4.71 21.12 31.14
CA LEU A 249 5.56 20.67 32.26
C LEU A 249 4.99 21.11 33.63
N VAL A 250 4.05 20.32 34.15
CA VAL A 250 4.17 19.69 35.48
C VAL A 250 4.15 18.20 35.07
N ASP A 251 5.22 17.42 35.09
CA ASP A 251 6.33 17.33 36.03
C ASP A 251 7.72 17.35 35.36
N ALA A 252 8.68 17.87 36.14
CA ALA A 252 10.14 17.81 35.95
C ALA A 252 10.78 18.80 34.97
N THR A 253 10.74 20.09 35.32
CA THR A 253 11.90 20.97 35.06
C THR A 253 12.39 21.54 36.37
N LYS A 254 13.13 20.71 37.12
CA LYS A 254 14.27 21.27 37.83
C LYS A 254 15.23 21.79 36.77
N LYS A 255 15.33 23.11 36.68
CA LYS A 255 16.52 23.79 36.18
C LYS A 255 17.74 23.11 36.80
N SER A 256 18.47 22.36 35.99
CA SER A 256 19.89 22.18 36.21
C SER A 256 20.54 23.46 35.69
N THR A 257 20.83 24.37 36.63
CA THR A 257 21.95 25.31 36.47
C THR A 257 23.14 24.54 35.93
N SER A 258 23.81 25.09 34.92
CA SER A 258 25.15 24.69 34.52
C SER A 258 26.01 24.46 35.76
N ALA A 259 26.16 23.20 36.16
CA ALA A 259 27.17 22.78 37.09
C ALA A 259 28.36 22.44 36.21
N SER A 260 29.25 23.42 36.03
CA SER A 260 30.65 23.10 35.84
C SER A 260 31.06 22.16 36.98
N GLY A 261 31.42 20.92 36.65
CA GLY A 261 32.13 20.02 37.59
C GLY A 261 31.37 18.81 38.14
N ARG A 262 30.38 18.24 37.45
CA ARG A 262 29.95 16.85 37.75
C ARG A 262 30.65 15.87 36.80
N SER A 263 31.12 14.76 37.37
CA SER A 263 31.66 13.64 36.60
C SER A 263 30.55 12.99 35.77
N TRP A 264 30.90 12.50 34.58
CA TRP A 264 29.97 12.02 33.55
C TRP A 264 29.14 10.81 34.00
N ASP A 265 29.66 10.00 34.92
CA ASP A 265 29.03 8.82 35.51
C ASP A 265 27.88 9.16 36.48
N MET A 266 27.85 10.39 37.01
CA MET A 266 26.79 10.88 37.91
C MET A 266 25.58 11.48 37.15
N SER A 267 25.50 11.21 35.84
CA SER A 267 24.43 11.68 34.96
C SER A 267 23.07 11.10 35.37
N ARG A 268 22.06 11.95 35.50
CA ARG A 268 20.70 11.55 35.93
C ARG A 268 19.81 11.12 34.78
N SER A 269 20.27 11.34 33.55
CA SER A 269 19.57 10.96 32.32
C SER A 269 20.58 10.66 31.22
N LEU A 270 20.14 9.91 30.20
CA LEU A 270 20.99 9.58 29.06
C LEU A 270 21.30 10.81 28.17
N ASP A 271 20.43 11.82 28.16
CA ASP A 271 20.72 13.09 27.48
C ASP A 271 21.82 13.88 28.21
N GLU A 272 21.81 13.89 29.55
CA GLU A 272 22.88 14.49 30.36
C GLU A 272 24.21 13.76 30.13
N LEU A 273 24.19 12.43 30.08
CA LEU A 273 25.36 11.59 29.80
C LEU A 273 25.95 11.91 28.42
N LYS A 274 25.12 11.97 27.37
CA LYS A 274 25.58 12.32 26.02
C LYS A 274 26.22 13.70 25.94
N VAL A 275 25.68 14.68 26.68
CA VAL A 275 26.25 16.02 26.74
C VAL A 275 27.59 16.01 27.49
N ALA A 276 27.68 15.28 28.60
CA ALA A 276 28.90 15.17 29.40
C ALA A 276 30.05 14.48 28.64
N LEU A 277 29.74 13.54 27.76
CA LEU A 277 30.72 12.76 26.98
C LEU A 277 31.02 13.31 25.57
N LYS A 278 30.46 14.46 25.21
CA LYS A 278 30.48 14.96 23.82
C LYS A 278 31.89 15.17 23.25
N ASP A 279 32.84 15.57 24.10
CA ASP A 279 34.23 15.90 23.74
C ASP A 279 35.25 14.94 24.38
N THR A 280 34.81 13.74 24.78
CA THR A 280 35.64 12.73 25.45
C THR A 280 35.87 11.54 24.52
N GLU A 281 37.13 11.19 24.27
CA GLU A 281 37.46 10.05 23.39
C GLU A 281 37.47 8.72 24.14
N THR A 282 37.99 8.69 25.36
CA THR A 282 38.05 7.49 26.19
C THR A 282 37.65 7.77 27.64
N VAL A 283 36.99 6.81 28.26
CA VAL A 283 36.58 6.87 29.68
C VAL A 283 36.97 5.59 30.40
N LYS A 284 37.33 5.73 31.68
CA LYS A 284 37.47 4.59 32.59
C LYS A 284 36.08 4.22 33.10
N PHE A 285 35.73 2.95 33.04
CA PHE A 285 34.42 2.48 33.47
C PHE A 285 34.62 1.29 34.41
N GLY A 286 34.41 1.51 35.70
CA GLY A 286 34.50 0.50 36.74
C GLY A 286 33.15 0.22 37.40
N GLU A 287 33.23 -0.39 38.58
CA GLU A 287 32.07 -0.79 39.39
C GLU A 287 31.25 0.42 39.89
N ASP A 288 31.92 1.50 40.28
CA ASP A 288 31.25 2.73 40.74
C ASP A 288 30.47 3.40 39.61
N GLU A 289 31.08 3.56 38.43
CA GLU A 289 30.41 4.15 37.26
C GLU A 289 29.24 3.28 36.78
N LYS A 290 29.39 1.95 36.79
CA LYS A 290 28.30 1.00 36.55
C LYS A 290 27.13 1.28 37.50
N ASN A 291 27.38 1.31 38.79
CA ASN A 291 26.35 1.49 39.82
C ASN A 291 25.64 2.85 39.73
N ASN A 292 26.35 3.88 39.29
CA ASN A 292 25.80 5.22 39.09
C ASN A 292 24.90 5.29 37.84
N LEU A 293 25.34 4.69 36.73
CA LEU A 293 24.65 4.79 35.44
C LEU A 293 23.53 3.76 35.25
N ILE A 294 23.60 2.59 35.90
CA ILE A 294 22.65 1.49 35.68
C ILE A 294 21.20 1.90 35.94
N LYS A 295 20.95 2.78 36.93
CA LYS A 295 19.60 3.29 37.21
C LYS A 295 19.06 4.16 36.06
N ALA A 296 19.90 5.01 35.49
CA ALA A 296 19.53 5.87 34.36
C ALA A 296 19.28 5.04 33.10
N PHE A 297 20.14 4.06 32.81
CA PHE A 297 19.93 3.13 31.70
C PHE A 297 18.70 2.24 31.90
N LYS A 298 18.46 1.71 33.10
CA LYS A 298 17.30 0.85 33.41
C LYS A 298 15.97 1.60 33.24
N PHE A 299 15.94 2.86 33.64
CA PHE A 299 14.79 3.75 33.41
C PHE A 299 14.50 3.95 31.92
N ALA A 300 15.55 4.11 31.10
CA ALA A 300 15.40 4.29 29.67
C ALA A 300 15.06 3.00 28.92
N ALA A 301 15.70 1.90 29.31
CA ALA A 301 15.50 0.57 28.75
C ALA A 301 14.02 0.15 28.76
N ALA A 302 13.30 0.42 29.85
CA ALA A 302 11.90 0.02 30.00
C ALA A 302 10.89 0.78 29.10
N ARG A 303 11.31 1.87 28.42
CA ARG A 303 10.37 2.75 27.70
C ARG A 303 10.65 2.77 26.19
N PRO A 304 9.71 2.32 25.34
CA PRO A 304 9.89 2.33 23.89
C PRO A 304 10.23 3.70 23.30
N ALA A 305 9.70 4.77 23.88
CA ALA A 305 10.00 6.15 23.44
C ALA A 305 11.46 6.56 23.64
N GLN A 306 12.20 5.91 24.55
CA GLN A 306 13.61 6.20 24.84
C GLN A 306 14.56 5.22 24.15
N ASN A 307 14.07 4.22 23.41
CA ASN A 307 14.88 3.20 22.74
C ASN A 307 15.99 3.79 21.86
N LYS A 308 15.72 4.88 21.14
CA LYS A 308 16.73 5.55 20.33
C LYS A 308 17.87 6.14 21.17
N ILE A 309 17.54 6.87 22.22
CA ILE A 309 18.53 7.51 23.09
C ILE A 309 19.30 6.45 23.88
N PHE A 310 18.61 5.40 24.34
CA PHE A 310 19.21 4.23 24.97
C PHE A 310 20.28 3.60 24.08
N ALA A 311 19.91 3.20 22.86
CA ALA A 311 20.82 2.54 21.93
C ALA A 311 22.01 3.42 21.56
N GLU A 312 21.79 4.69 21.24
CA GLU A 312 22.88 5.62 20.92
C GLU A 312 23.83 5.88 22.12
N SER A 313 23.30 5.95 23.35
CA SER A 313 24.12 6.24 24.54
C SER A 313 24.96 5.04 24.94
N ILE A 314 24.39 3.84 24.91
CA ILE A 314 25.12 2.62 25.28
C ILE A 314 26.15 2.26 24.20
N SER A 315 25.86 2.51 22.92
CA SER A 315 26.84 2.38 21.83
C SER A 315 27.97 3.41 21.92
N GLY A 316 27.66 4.65 22.29
CA GLY A 316 28.68 5.67 22.51
C GLY A 316 29.59 5.32 23.69
N LEU A 317 28.99 4.89 24.80
CA LEU A 317 29.72 4.41 25.97
C LEU A 317 30.59 3.19 25.62
N TRP A 318 30.03 2.25 24.86
CA TRP A 318 30.78 1.11 24.35
C TRP A 318 32.02 1.59 23.62
N ASP A 319 31.93 2.49 22.63
CA ASP A 319 33.11 2.94 21.88
C ASP A 319 34.19 3.64 22.74
N MET A 320 33.81 4.31 23.83
CA MET A 320 34.72 5.10 24.67
C MET A 320 35.43 4.28 25.77
N VAL A 321 34.95 3.09 26.09
CA VAL A 321 35.51 2.28 27.19
C VAL A 321 36.54 1.28 26.65
N ALA A 322 37.75 1.26 27.20
CA ALA A 322 38.77 0.27 26.80
C ALA A 322 38.47 -1.14 27.35
N GLU A 323 38.15 -1.24 28.65
CA GLU A 323 37.88 -2.50 29.35
C GLU A 323 36.37 -2.74 29.45
N LYS A 324 35.86 -3.73 28.73
CA LYS A 324 34.41 -3.92 28.57
C LYS A 324 33.73 -4.66 29.72
N GLU A 325 34.46 -5.26 30.65
CA GLU A 325 33.93 -6.18 31.67
C GLU A 325 32.71 -5.60 32.41
N TYR A 326 32.85 -4.43 33.03
CA TYR A 326 31.77 -3.76 33.75
C TYR A 326 30.66 -3.21 32.84
N VAL A 327 30.98 -2.86 31.59
CA VAL A 327 29.98 -2.42 30.61
C VAL A 327 29.12 -3.60 30.16
N VAL A 328 29.73 -4.76 29.93
CA VAL A 328 29.05 -6.02 29.60
C VAL A 328 28.14 -6.46 30.74
N ASP A 329 28.65 -6.43 31.98
CA ASP A 329 27.88 -6.72 33.18
C ASP A 329 26.65 -5.79 33.31
N MET A 330 26.85 -4.48 33.09
CA MET A 330 25.72 -3.53 33.02
C MET A 330 24.72 -3.87 31.89
N ILE A 331 25.21 -4.22 30.70
CA ILE A 331 24.37 -4.57 29.54
C ILE A 331 23.52 -5.83 29.84
N GLN A 332 24.12 -6.85 30.45
CA GLN A 332 23.43 -8.10 30.79
C GLN A 332 22.33 -7.87 31.83
N GLU A 333 22.57 -7.03 32.84
CA GLU A 333 21.51 -6.63 33.80
C GLU A 333 20.35 -5.86 33.14
N LEU A 334 20.62 -5.14 32.06
CA LEU A 334 19.61 -4.36 31.33
C LEU A 334 18.84 -5.20 30.31
N ALA A 335 19.38 -6.36 29.91
CA ALA A 335 18.88 -7.18 28.80
C ALA A 335 17.39 -7.50 28.88
N ASP A 336 16.92 -7.93 30.06
CA ASP A 336 15.51 -8.32 30.26
C ASP A 336 14.58 -7.11 30.48
N THR A 337 15.13 -5.97 30.88
CA THR A 337 14.35 -4.74 31.08
C THR A 337 14.16 -3.98 29.78
N ALA A 338 15.11 -4.08 28.85
CA ALA A 338 15.12 -3.29 27.63
C ALA A 338 14.00 -3.69 26.66
N SER A 339 13.07 -2.77 26.45
CA SER A 339 11.95 -2.94 25.52
C SER A 339 12.40 -3.09 24.07
N ILE A 340 13.56 -2.53 23.71
CA ILE A 340 14.13 -2.63 22.35
C ILE A 340 14.50 -4.07 21.96
N TRP A 341 14.85 -4.93 22.92
CA TRP A 341 15.20 -6.34 22.68
C TRP A 341 14.04 -7.31 22.94
N LYS A 342 12.81 -6.78 23.05
CA LYS A 342 11.58 -7.58 23.13
C LYS A 342 10.76 -7.53 21.84
N ASP A 343 11.09 -6.59 20.96
CA ASP A 343 10.35 -6.29 19.75
C ASP A 343 11.31 -6.10 18.57
N THR A 344 11.27 -7.03 17.62
CA THR A 344 12.05 -7.02 16.39
C THR A 344 11.78 -5.76 15.56
N GLU A 345 10.53 -5.29 15.49
CA GLU A 345 10.18 -4.11 14.70
C GLU A 345 10.80 -2.84 15.31
N GLY A 346 10.70 -2.71 16.63
CA GLY A 346 11.35 -1.67 17.42
C GLY A 346 12.87 -1.66 17.26
N PHE A 347 13.52 -2.83 17.30
CA PHE A 347 14.96 -2.98 17.08
C PHE A 347 15.35 -2.50 15.68
N VAL A 348 14.65 -2.96 14.63
CA VAL A 348 14.92 -2.60 13.23
C VAL A 348 14.76 -1.09 13.02
N LYS A 349 13.69 -0.50 13.56
CA LYS A 349 13.38 0.92 13.42
C LYS A 349 14.44 1.84 14.05
N VAL A 350 14.99 1.45 15.19
CA VAL A 350 16.04 2.22 15.89
C VAL A 350 17.41 2.05 15.23
N SER A 351 17.70 0.84 14.75
CA SER A 351 18.98 0.49 14.14
C SER A 351 19.13 1.05 12.70
N THR A 352 18.05 1.08 11.92
CA THR A 352 18.06 1.52 10.51
C THR A 352 18.65 2.92 10.23
N PRO A 353 18.39 3.97 11.04
CA PRO A 353 18.95 5.30 10.82
C PRO A 353 20.40 5.47 11.31
N MET A 354 21.00 4.48 12.00
CA MET A 354 22.36 4.59 12.53
C MET A 354 23.42 4.65 11.43
N ASN A 355 24.57 5.26 11.74
CA ASN A 355 25.75 5.22 10.87
C ASN A 355 26.55 3.93 11.09
N VAL A 356 27.53 3.65 10.21
CA VAL A 356 28.33 2.41 10.23
C VAL A 356 29.18 2.26 11.50
N LYS A 357 29.63 3.35 12.14
CA LYS A 357 30.42 3.27 13.38
C LYS A 357 29.52 2.92 14.57
N THR A 358 28.43 3.67 14.74
CA THR A 358 27.48 3.49 15.85
C THR A 358 26.77 2.14 15.78
N ILE A 359 26.40 1.67 14.58
CA ILE A 359 25.75 0.37 14.43
C ILE A 359 26.67 -0.79 14.81
N SER A 360 27.98 -0.68 14.56
CA SER A 360 28.93 -1.73 14.96
C SER A 360 29.04 -1.85 16.48
N ALA A 361 29.11 -0.73 17.19
CA ALA A 361 29.05 -0.72 18.65
C ALA A 361 27.70 -1.26 19.15
N TRP A 362 26.60 -0.86 18.53
CA TRP A 362 25.25 -1.33 18.88
C TRP A 362 25.07 -2.84 18.71
N PHE A 363 25.63 -3.40 17.66
CA PHE A 363 25.60 -4.84 17.42
C PHE A 363 26.43 -5.61 18.44
N ALA A 364 27.63 -5.13 18.79
CA ALA A 364 28.42 -5.72 19.86
C ALA A 364 27.67 -5.70 21.20
N VAL A 365 27.05 -4.56 21.55
CA VAL A 365 26.21 -4.44 22.75
C VAL A 365 25.03 -5.42 22.72
N THR A 366 24.34 -5.56 21.59
CA THR A 366 23.19 -6.46 21.46
C THR A 366 23.60 -7.93 21.56
N LEU A 367 24.76 -8.28 21.01
CA LEU A 367 25.32 -9.63 21.09
C LEU A 367 25.62 -10.02 22.55
N GLU A 368 26.23 -9.12 23.31
CA GLU A 368 26.49 -9.32 24.74
C GLU A 368 25.21 -9.37 25.58
N ALA A 369 24.18 -8.61 25.19
CA ALA A 369 22.92 -8.55 25.91
C ALA A 369 22.06 -9.82 25.74
N LYS A 370 21.91 -10.31 24.51
CA LYS A 370 20.90 -11.33 24.16
C LYS A 370 21.49 -12.60 23.55
N GLY A 371 22.79 -12.62 23.30
CA GLY A 371 23.47 -13.74 22.66
C GLY A 371 23.24 -13.80 21.14
N ILE A 372 23.95 -14.74 20.51
CA ILE A 372 24.04 -14.84 19.06
C ILE A 372 22.74 -15.28 18.39
N GLU A 373 21.94 -16.15 19.02
CA GLU A 373 20.70 -16.66 18.44
C GLU A 373 19.65 -15.55 18.26
N TYR A 374 19.48 -14.73 19.30
CA TYR A 374 18.60 -13.56 19.24
C TYR A 374 19.10 -12.53 18.23
N PHE A 375 20.39 -12.21 18.29
CA PHE A 375 21.02 -11.24 17.41
C PHE A 375 20.86 -11.64 15.93
N ALA A 376 21.14 -12.90 15.60
CA ALA A 376 21.09 -13.40 14.25
C ALA A 376 19.67 -13.42 13.65
N LYS A 377 18.64 -13.58 14.48
CA LYS A 377 17.24 -13.47 14.05
C LYS A 377 16.88 -12.03 13.65
N ASP A 378 17.09 -11.07 14.53
CA ASP A 378 16.55 -9.72 14.33
C ASP A 378 17.35 -8.89 13.30
N VAL A 379 18.63 -9.19 13.14
CA VAL A 379 19.52 -8.44 12.25
C VAL A 379 19.27 -8.75 10.77
N MET A 380 18.69 -9.91 10.44
CA MET A 380 18.34 -10.26 9.04
C MET A 380 17.28 -9.33 8.43
N HIS A 381 16.52 -8.65 9.27
CA HIS A 381 15.53 -7.66 8.86
C HIS A 381 16.14 -6.26 8.59
N LEU A 382 17.45 -6.07 8.81
CA LEU A 382 18.12 -4.80 8.56
C LEU A 382 18.56 -4.63 7.08
N PRO A 383 18.64 -3.39 6.58
CA PRO A 383 19.16 -3.11 5.25
C PRO A 383 20.58 -3.65 5.01
N ILE A 384 20.89 -4.00 3.76
CA ILE A 384 22.17 -4.62 3.33
C ILE A 384 23.43 -3.88 3.82
N LYS A 385 23.38 -2.55 3.90
CA LYS A 385 24.51 -1.71 4.35
C LYS A 385 24.97 -2.05 5.78
N PHE A 386 24.09 -2.62 6.60
CA PHE A 386 24.39 -3.03 7.97
C PHE A 386 24.78 -4.50 8.07
N LEU A 387 24.29 -5.35 7.16
CA LEU A 387 24.71 -6.76 7.11
C LEU A 387 26.22 -6.88 6.87
N ASN A 388 26.80 -6.00 6.04
CA ASN A 388 28.25 -5.91 5.84
C ASN A 388 29.03 -5.42 7.09
N ALA A 389 28.37 -4.71 8.01
CA ALA A 389 29.00 -4.26 9.25
C ALA A 389 29.13 -5.40 10.26
N ILE A 390 28.27 -6.42 10.17
CA ILE A 390 28.31 -7.61 11.03
C ILE A 390 29.56 -8.45 10.76
N ASP A 391 30.06 -8.46 9.52
CA ASP A 391 31.31 -9.15 9.17
C ASP A 391 32.53 -8.63 9.95
N LYS A 392 32.42 -7.44 10.57
CA LYS A 392 33.47 -6.88 11.44
C LYS A 392 33.30 -7.25 12.92
N ILE A 393 32.19 -7.90 13.27
CA ILE A 393 31.73 -8.11 14.65
C ILE A 393 31.71 -9.63 14.91
N GLY A 394 32.90 -10.17 15.14
CA GLY A 394 33.08 -11.48 15.75
C GLY A 394 33.86 -12.52 14.94
N ASP A 395 34.24 -13.56 15.66
CA ASP A 395 34.86 -14.79 15.17
C ASP A 395 33.94 -15.56 14.20
N ASP A 396 34.52 -16.53 13.47
CA ASP A 396 33.82 -17.40 12.51
C ASP A 396 32.52 -18.04 13.03
N ARG A 397 32.40 -18.22 14.36
CA ARG A 397 31.19 -18.74 15.03
C ARG A 397 29.95 -17.85 14.84
N ASN A 398 30.11 -16.53 14.85
CA ASN A 398 28.98 -15.59 14.66
C ASN A 398 28.49 -15.60 13.21
N ALA A 399 29.42 -15.72 12.26
CA ALA A 399 29.09 -15.82 10.84
C ALA A 399 28.25 -17.08 10.54
N GLN A 400 28.59 -18.22 11.16
CA GLN A 400 27.84 -19.46 10.97
C GLN A 400 26.41 -19.39 11.54
N ALA A 401 26.23 -18.78 12.71
CA ALA A 401 24.91 -18.56 13.30
C ALA A 401 24.01 -17.66 12.42
N LEU A 402 24.58 -16.59 11.85
CA LEU A 402 23.89 -15.72 10.90
C LEU A 402 23.50 -16.46 9.62
N ILE A 403 24.39 -17.27 9.07
CA ILE A 403 24.09 -18.13 7.91
C ILE A 403 22.95 -19.09 8.24
N THR A 404 22.95 -19.64 9.47
CA THR A 404 21.90 -20.57 9.94
C THR A 404 20.55 -19.86 10.08
N SER A 405 20.51 -18.66 10.66
CA SER A 405 19.30 -17.83 10.73
C SER A 405 18.78 -17.44 9.35
N ALA A 406 19.67 -17.04 8.43
CA ALA A 406 19.30 -16.76 7.04
C ALA A 406 18.71 -18.00 6.35
N LYS A 407 19.28 -19.20 6.59
CA LYS A 407 18.75 -20.48 6.10
C LYS A 407 17.33 -20.73 6.62
N LEU A 408 17.09 -20.53 7.91
CA LEU A 408 15.75 -20.68 8.51
C LEU A 408 14.74 -19.69 7.92
N GLU A 409 15.12 -18.43 7.71
CA GLU A 409 14.24 -17.44 7.08
C GLU A 409 13.89 -17.81 5.63
N VAL A 410 14.87 -18.25 4.84
CA VAL A 410 14.64 -18.65 3.46
C VAL A 410 13.71 -19.87 3.39
N LEU A 411 13.90 -20.85 4.27
CA LEU A 411 13.01 -22.01 4.39
C LEU A 411 11.59 -21.61 4.80
N SER A 412 11.43 -20.55 5.59
CA SER A 412 10.11 -19.98 5.93
C SER A 412 9.46 -19.16 4.80
N GLY A 413 10.13 -19.01 3.65
CA GLY A 413 9.64 -18.27 2.49
C GLY A 413 9.90 -16.76 2.51
N ASN A 414 10.66 -16.27 3.49
CA ASN A 414 10.85 -14.84 3.77
C ASN A 414 12.22 -14.30 3.31
N LEU A 415 12.72 -14.75 2.15
CA LEU A 415 13.98 -14.21 1.62
C LEU A 415 13.82 -12.73 1.22
N SER A 416 14.57 -11.84 1.88
CA SER A 416 14.64 -10.42 1.52
C SER A 416 15.73 -10.14 0.49
N ALA A 417 15.59 -9.05 -0.28
CA ALA A 417 16.60 -8.66 -1.26
C ALA A 417 17.96 -8.35 -0.62
N ALA A 418 17.96 -7.79 0.60
CA ALA A 418 19.18 -7.51 1.36
C ALA A 418 19.93 -8.79 1.76
N VAL A 419 19.20 -9.78 2.29
CA VAL A 419 19.76 -11.07 2.70
C VAL A 419 20.29 -11.84 1.48
N ALA A 420 19.56 -11.85 0.36
CA ALA A 420 20.01 -12.50 -0.88
C ALA A 420 21.36 -11.95 -1.37
N CYS A 421 21.51 -10.62 -1.41
CA CYS A 421 22.76 -9.99 -1.81
C CYS A 421 23.89 -10.24 -0.80
N TRP A 422 23.60 -10.22 0.50
CA TRP A 422 24.59 -10.49 1.55
C TRP A 422 25.09 -11.94 1.50
N LEU A 423 24.19 -12.92 1.39
CA LEU A 423 24.54 -14.34 1.23
C LEU A 423 25.43 -14.56 0.02
N TRP A 424 25.12 -13.92 -1.12
CA TRP A 424 25.98 -13.99 -2.29
C TRP A 424 27.38 -13.42 -2.03
N ASN A 425 27.48 -12.23 -1.41
CA ASN A 425 28.77 -11.63 -1.11
C ASN A 425 29.63 -12.53 -0.20
N LYS A 426 29.00 -13.24 0.76
CA LYS A 426 29.69 -14.11 1.71
C LYS A 426 30.07 -15.48 1.13
N LEU A 427 29.14 -16.12 0.42
CA LEU A 427 29.23 -17.53 0.01
C LEU A 427 29.43 -17.71 -1.50
N SER A 428 29.66 -16.65 -2.27
CA SER A 428 29.97 -16.76 -3.72
C SER A 428 31.15 -17.67 -4.05
N LYS A 429 32.09 -17.85 -3.11
CA LYS A 429 33.22 -18.79 -3.24
C LYS A 429 32.89 -20.24 -2.82
N LYS A 430 31.72 -20.45 -2.22
CA LYS A 430 31.24 -21.72 -1.67
C LYS A 430 29.81 -22.03 -2.16
N PRO A 431 29.64 -22.33 -3.46
CA PRO A 431 28.32 -22.48 -4.06
C PRO A 431 27.48 -23.62 -3.48
N ALA A 432 28.12 -24.69 -2.97
CA ALA A 432 27.41 -25.79 -2.31
C ALA A 432 26.70 -25.33 -1.02
N GLU A 433 27.39 -24.58 -0.15
CA GLU A 433 26.79 -24.02 1.07
C GLU A 433 25.67 -23.03 0.74
N LEU A 434 25.81 -22.25 -0.35
CA LEU A 434 24.77 -21.30 -0.78
C LEU A 434 23.55 -22.00 -1.40
N ALA A 435 23.75 -23.11 -2.11
CA ALA A 435 22.66 -23.89 -2.74
C ALA A 435 21.77 -24.59 -1.70
N GLU A 436 22.31 -24.92 -0.52
CA GLU A 436 21.51 -25.40 0.60
C GLU A 436 20.58 -24.34 1.20
N ILE A 437 20.86 -23.05 0.93
CA ILE A 437 20.11 -21.91 1.47
C ILE A 437 19.12 -21.43 0.42
N ILE A 438 19.61 -21.01 -0.75
CA ILE A 438 18.79 -20.58 -1.88
C ILE A 438 18.57 -21.79 -2.78
N THR A 439 17.49 -22.52 -2.51
CA THR A 439 17.21 -23.81 -3.14
C THR A 439 16.50 -23.69 -4.49
N ALA A 440 15.86 -22.54 -4.76
CA ALA A 440 15.13 -22.35 -6.01
C ALA A 440 15.23 -20.91 -6.53
N PRO A 441 15.36 -20.68 -7.85
CA PRO A 441 15.44 -19.35 -8.43
C PRO A 441 14.27 -18.44 -8.07
N ILE A 442 13.05 -18.98 -8.00
CA ILE A 442 11.84 -18.24 -7.68
C ILE A 442 11.93 -17.48 -6.35
N GLN A 443 12.70 -17.98 -5.38
CA GLN A 443 12.91 -17.30 -4.08
C GLN A 443 13.58 -15.94 -4.29
N VAL A 444 14.58 -15.87 -5.17
CA VAL A 444 15.32 -14.64 -5.49
C VAL A 444 14.45 -13.65 -6.27
N PHE A 445 13.64 -14.13 -7.21
CA PHE A 445 12.70 -13.26 -7.95
C PHE A 445 11.57 -12.74 -7.06
N ARG A 446 11.04 -13.56 -6.14
CA ARG A 446 10.07 -13.09 -5.11
C ARG A 446 10.69 -12.04 -4.21
N ALA A 447 11.94 -12.25 -3.75
CA ALA A 447 12.68 -11.26 -2.96
C ALA A 447 12.83 -9.93 -3.70
N LEU A 448 13.07 -9.98 -5.02
CA LEU A 448 13.11 -8.78 -5.88
C LEU A 448 11.74 -8.10 -5.99
N SER A 449 10.65 -8.85 -6.12
CA SER A 449 9.29 -8.29 -6.22
C SER A 449 8.83 -7.62 -4.93
N ASN A 450 9.22 -8.18 -3.78
CA ASN A 450 8.86 -7.66 -2.47
C ASN A 450 9.69 -6.43 -2.07
N ALA A 451 10.80 -6.16 -2.77
CA ALA A 451 11.57 -4.95 -2.55
C ALA A 451 10.84 -3.73 -3.13
N GLU A 452 10.70 -2.66 -2.34
CA GLU A 452 10.14 -1.40 -2.83
C GLU A 452 10.97 -0.85 -4.01
N LYS A 453 10.32 -0.23 -5.00
CA LYS A 453 11.02 0.31 -6.20
C LYS A 453 12.14 1.30 -5.88
N ALA A 454 12.07 1.97 -4.73
CA ALA A 454 13.09 2.92 -4.27
C ALA A 454 14.19 2.27 -3.41
N ASP A 455 14.00 1.05 -2.93
CA ASP A 455 14.95 0.35 -2.07
C ASP A 455 16.26 0.05 -2.81
N LYS A 456 17.38 0.36 -2.13
CA LYS A 456 18.71 0.09 -2.64
C LYS A 456 18.98 -1.40 -2.76
N SER A 457 18.50 -2.21 -1.81
CA SER A 457 18.73 -3.65 -1.81
C SER A 457 18.04 -4.32 -3.00
N GLY A 458 16.82 -3.90 -3.34
CA GLY A 458 16.13 -4.32 -4.57
C GLY A 458 16.90 -3.97 -5.85
N LYS A 459 17.45 -2.75 -5.94
CA LYS A 459 18.29 -2.33 -7.08
C LYS A 459 19.58 -3.14 -7.19
N ASP A 460 20.23 -3.39 -6.07
CA ASP A 460 21.47 -4.18 -6.01
C ASP A 460 21.19 -5.64 -6.41
N LEU A 461 20.07 -6.23 -5.96
CA LEU A 461 19.65 -7.57 -6.36
C LEU A 461 19.30 -7.65 -7.85
N ARG A 462 18.57 -6.67 -8.38
CA ARG A 462 18.28 -6.58 -9.82
C ARG A 462 19.58 -6.51 -10.62
N LYS A 463 20.53 -5.68 -10.19
CA LYS A 463 21.85 -5.59 -10.83
C LYS A 463 22.59 -6.93 -10.76
N LEU A 464 22.50 -7.64 -9.65
CA LEU A 464 23.12 -8.95 -9.46
C LEU A 464 22.55 -9.98 -10.47
N ILE A 465 21.23 -10.10 -10.55
CA ILE A 465 20.54 -10.98 -11.52
C ILE A 465 20.88 -10.58 -12.97
N MET A 466 20.85 -9.28 -13.27
CA MET A 466 20.99 -8.80 -14.65
C MET A 466 22.44 -8.80 -15.15
N SER A 467 23.42 -8.56 -14.28
CA SER A 467 24.80 -8.24 -14.69
C SER A 467 25.86 -9.22 -14.18
N ASN A 468 25.58 -10.06 -13.18
CA ASN A 468 26.56 -10.98 -12.62
C ASN A 468 26.36 -12.39 -13.20
N GLU A 469 27.24 -12.78 -14.13
CA GLU A 469 27.20 -14.08 -14.81
C GLU A 469 27.38 -15.25 -13.84
N LYS A 470 28.30 -15.14 -12.86
CA LYS A 470 28.50 -16.18 -11.84
C LYS A 470 27.27 -16.39 -10.95
N PHE A 471 26.52 -15.33 -10.68
CA PHE A 471 25.27 -15.44 -9.93
C PHE A 471 24.19 -16.17 -10.73
N LEU A 472 24.09 -15.90 -12.03
CA LEU A 472 23.20 -16.63 -12.93
C LEU A 472 23.62 -18.10 -13.07
N GLU A 473 24.92 -18.39 -13.18
CA GLU A 473 25.45 -19.76 -13.14
C GLU A 473 25.06 -20.48 -11.84
N PHE A 474 25.15 -19.80 -10.70
CA PHE A 474 24.69 -20.34 -9.42
C PHE A 474 23.19 -20.64 -9.43
N LEU A 475 22.35 -19.73 -9.93
CA LEU A 475 20.89 -19.96 -10.02
C LEU A 475 20.51 -21.09 -10.98
N LEU A 476 21.37 -21.40 -11.95
CA LEU A 476 21.22 -22.57 -12.81
C LEU A 476 21.58 -23.89 -12.09
N GLY A 477 22.06 -23.83 -10.85
CA GLY A 477 22.35 -24.98 -10.00
C GLY A 477 23.46 -25.86 -10.59
N THR A 478 23.20 -27.17 -10.65
CA THR A 478 24.08 -28.13 -11.34
C THR A 478 24.00 -28.01 -12.86
N GLY A 479 23.05 -27.21 -13.37
CA GLY A 479 22.75 -27.10 -14.78
C GLY A 479 21.96 -28.30 -15.32
N SER A 480 21.18 -28.98 -14.47
CA SER A 480 20.26 -30.04 -14.87
C SER A 480 19.14 -29.48 -15.77
N SER A 481 18.48 -30.35 -16.54
CA SER A 481 17.37 -29.94 -17.41
C SER A 481 16.20 -29.32 -16.61
N GLU A 482 16.01 -29.73 -15.36
CA GLU A 482 14.95 -29.23 -14.48
C GLU A 482 15.29 -27.85 -13.90
N ASP A 483 16.54 -27.64 -13.47
CA ASP A 483 17.01 -26.34 -12.93
C ASP A 483 16.89 -25.23 -13.99
N VAL A 484 17.27 -25.55 -15.24
CA VAL A 484 17.15 -24.65 -16.39
C VAL A 484 15.68 -24.33 -16.67
N LYS A 485 14.79 -25.33 -16.72
CA LYS A 485 13.34 -25.12 -16.91
C LYS A 485 12.76 -24.24 -15.80
N SER A 486 13.15 -24.47 -14.56
CA SER A 486 12.68 -23.72 -13.39
C SER A 486 13.06 -22.24 -13.49
N LEU A 487 14.32 -21.94 -13.81
CA LEU A 487 14.79 -20.56 -14.00
C LEU A 487 14.13 -19.89 -15.21
N VAL A 488 14.05 -20.58 -16.36
CA VAL A 488 13.43 -20.05 -17.59
C VAL A 488 11.94 -19.76 -17.38
N SER A 489 11.21 -20.67 -16.74
CA SER A 489 9.80 -20.49 -16.39
C SER A 489 9.62 -19.30 -15.45
N THR A 490 10.46 -19.20 -14.42
CA THR A 490 10.46 -18.07 -13.49
C THR A 490 10.67 -16.74 -14.23
N VAL A 491 11.68 -16.63 -15.09
CA VAL A 491 11.95 -15.41 -15.87
C VAL A 491 10.81 -15.05 -16.81
N LYS A 492 10.18 -16.04 -17.47
CA LYS A 492 9.06 -15.82 -18.39
C LYS A 492 7.81 -15.31 -17.68
N THR A 493 7.46 -15.92 -16.54
CA THR A 493 6.22 -15.66 -15.81
C THR A 493 6.31 -14.50 -14.83
N PHE A 494 7.51 -14.07 -14.44
CA PHE A 494 7.68 -13.06 -13.43
C PHE A 494 7.19 -11.67 -13.91
N PRO A 495 6.22 -11.04 -13.21
CA PRO A 495 5.60 -9.78 -13.62
C PRO A 495 6.50 -8.55 -13.39
N GLY A 496 7.51 -8.66 -12.52
CA GLY A 496 8.40 -7.54 -12.17
C GLY A 496 9.51 -7.24 -13.19
N LEU A 497 9.59 -7.99 -14.29
CA LEU A 497 10.54 -7.76 -15.39
C LEU A 497 9.83 -7.16 -16.60
N ASP A 498 10.45 -6.13 -17.20
CA ASP A 498 10.00 -5.64 -18.49
C ASP A 498 10.42 -6.58 -19.64
N ASN A 499 9.88 -6.33 -20.84
CA ASN A 499 10.14 -7.17 -22.00
C ASN A 499 11.61 -7.19 -22.43
N GLY A 500 12.33 -6.08 -22.27
CA GLY A 500 13.75 -5.98 -22.61
C GLY A 500 14.61 -6.77 -21.64
N GLU A 501 14.35 -6.66 -20.34
CA GLU A 501 15.06 -7.42 -19.31
C GLU A 501 14.80 -8.92 -19.39
N ARG A 502 13.53 -9.31 -19.61
CA ARG A 502 13.15 -10.71 -19.83
C ARG A 502 13.94 -11.30 -20.99
N GLN A 503 13.98 -10.59 -22.12
CA GLN A 503 14.75 -11.04 -23.27
C GLN A 503 16.26 -11.09 -22.99
N SER A 504 16.81 -10.07 -22.32
CA SER A 504 18.23 -10.04 -21.96
C SER A 504 18.61 -11.20 -21.03
N LEU A 505 17.77 -11.58 -20.08
CA LEU A 505 18.03 -12.70 -19.18
C LEU A 505 17.94 -14.04 -19.92
N LEU A 506 16.91 -14.22 -20.75
CA LEU A 506 16.77 -15.44 -21.56
C LEU A 506 17.97 -15.65 -22.49
N VAL A 507 18.45 -14.60 -23.16
CA VAL A 507 19.66 -14.67 -24.00
C VAL A 507 20.89 -15.04 -23.18
N LYS A 508 21.04 -14.51 -21.96
CA LYS A 508 22.15 -14.85 -21.07
C LYS A 508 22.08 -16.30 -20.58
N ILE A 509 20.88 -16.79 -20.25
CA ILE A 509 20.67 -18.20 -19.87
C ILE A 509 21.09 -19.13 -21.02
N VAL A 510 20.67 -18.84 -22.27
CA VAL A 510 21.09 -19.61 -23.45
C VAL A 510 22.60 -19.51 -23.69
N ARG A 511 23.21 -18.34 -23.44
CA ARG A 511 24.67 -18.17 -23.59
C ARG A 511 25.46 -19.02 -22.60
N ILE A 512 25.00 -19.12 -21.35
CA ILE A 512 25.64 -19.92 -20.30
C ILE A 512 25.40 -21.43 -20.55
N LYS A 513 24.18 -21.80 -20.97
CA LYS A 513 23.77 -23.17 -21.28
C LYS A 513 23.12 -23.24 -22.67
N PRO A 514 23.91 -23.50 -23.74
CA PRO A 514 23.40 -23.59 -25.10
C PRO A 514 22.32 -24.66 -25.28
N ASP A 515 22.38 -25.75 -24.51
CA ASP A 515 21.39 -26.83 -24.51
C ASP A 515 20.00 -26.40 -24.02
N ALA A 516 19.90 -25.22 -23.38
CA ALA A 516 18.63 -24.60 -22.97
C ALA A 516 17.87 -23.96 -24.14
N LEU A 517 18.46 -23.94 -25.35
CA LEU A 517 17.89 -23.30 -26.53
C LEU A 517 16.44 -23.76 -26.78
N ASP A 518 16.17 -25.07 -26.70
CA ASP A 518 14.84 -25.66 -26.91
C ASP A 518 13.83 -25.38 -25.78
N GLN A 519 14.29 -24.90 -24.62
CA GLN A 519 13.45 -24.58 -23.45
C GLN A 519 13.14 -23.07 -23.39
N VAL A 520 14.11 -22.26 -23.83
CA VAL A 520 13.94 -20.81 -24.01
C VAL A 520 13.12 -20.52 -25.26
N GLN A 521 13.42 -21.22 -26.35
CA GLN A 521 12.48 -21.35 -27.46
C GLN A 521 11.28 -22.12 -26.93
N THR A 522 10.23 -21.39 -26.57
CA THR A 522 8.92 -21.97 -26.74
C THR A 522 8.87 -22.48 -28.18
N LYS A 523 8.86 -23.80 -28.40
CA LYS A 523 8.05 -24.40 -29.45
C LYS A 523 6.59 -24.08 -29.11
N LYS A 524 6.30 -22.80 -29.19
CA LYS A 524 5.02 -22.32 -29.58
C LYS A 524 4.88 -22.90 -30.98
N VAL A 525 3.94 -23.81 -31.14
CA VAL A 525 3.12 -23.75 -32.35
C VAL A 525 2.32 -22.44 -32.24
N GLU A 526 3.03 -21.31 -32.14
CA GLU A 526 2.54 -20.03 -32.60
C GLU A 526 2.98 -20.04 -34.03
N VAL A 527 2.02 -20.38 -34.86
CA VAL A 527 1.84 -19.60 -36.06
C VAL A 527 2.09 -18.13 -35.69
N LYS A 528 3.26 -17.58 -36.03
CA LYS A 528 3.53 -16.14 -35.96
C LYS A 528 2.50 -15.46 -36.85
N VAL A 529 1.36 -15.09 -36.31
CA VAL A 529 0.55 -14.02 -36.84
C VAL A 529 1.29 -12.77 -36.39
N GLY A 530 2.19 -12.24 -37.23
CA GLY A 530 2.71 -10.90 -37.02
C GLY A 530 1.52 -9.97 -36.79
N LYS A 531 1.64 -9.03 -35.83
CA LYS A 531 0.61 -8.01 -35.50
C LYS A 531 -0.19 -7.69 -36.76
N LEU A 532 -1.42 -8.23 -36.85
CA LEU A 532 -2.29 -7.91 -37.97
C LEU A 532 -2.47 -6.40 -37.93
N PRO A 533 -2.31 -5.67 -39.04
CA PRO A 533 -2.62 -4.26 -39.06
C PRO A 533 -4.07 -4.10 -38.57
N GLN A 534 -4.31 -3.17 -37.64
CA GLN A 534 -5.67 -2.90 -37.17
C GLN A 534 -6.43 -2.24 -38.32
N VAL A 535 -7.18 -3.04 -39.07
CA VAL A 535 -7.86 -2.62 -40.29
C VAL A 535 -9.37 -2.63 -40.13
N THR A 536 -10.06 -1.79 -40.89
CA THR A 536 -11.52 -1.80 -40.99
C THR A 536 -11.94 -1.43 -42.41
N SER A 537 -13.19 -1.69 -42.77
CA SER A 537 -13.70 -1.32 -44.09
C SER A 537 -13.62 0.18 -44.35
N GLN A 538 -13.51 0.55 -45.62
CA GLN A 538 -13.54 1.96 -46.04
C GLN A 538 -14.82 2.67 -45.54
N ARG A 539 -15.96 1.97 -45.58
CA ARG A 539 -17.24 2.48 -45.07
C ARG A 539 -17.19 2.80 -43.59
N SER A 540 -16.78 1.86 -42.74
CA SER A 540 -16.75 2.05 -41.29
C SER A 540 -15.71 3.08 -40.87
N TYR A 541 -14.56 3.13 -41.54
CA TYR A 541 -13.57 4.17 -41.33
C TYR A 541 -14.12 5.56 -41.68
N LYS A 542 -14.81 5.68 -42.82
CA LYS A 542 -15.43 6.94 -43.24
C LYS A 542 -16.52 7.39 -42.27
N ALA A 543 -17.36 6.47 -41.79
CA ALA A 543 -18.38 6.77 -40.78
C ALA A 543 -17.75 7.30 -39.48
N LEU A 544 -16.62 6.72 -39.05
CA LEU A 544 -15.86 7.16 -37.90
C LEU A 544 -15.28 8.58 -38.10
N GLN A 545 -14.76 8.86 -39.29
CA GLN A 545 -14.23 10.18 -39.65
C GLN A 545 -15.35 11.23 -39.74
N GLU A 546 -16.48 10.90 -40.36
CA GLU A 546 -17.66 11.79 -40.46
C GLU A 546 -18.24 12.08 -39.08
N GLU A 547 -18.29 11.09 -38.17
CA GLU A 547 -18.67 11.31 -36.78
C GLU A 547 -17.70 12.29 -36.10
N HIS A 548 -16.40 12.03 -36.20
CA HIS A 548 -15.37 12.89 -35.61
C HIS A 548 -15.47 14.34 -36.11
N GLU A 549 -15.55 14.54 -37.43
CA GLU A 549 -15.69 15.85 -38.05
C GLU A 549 -16.98 16.55 -37.62
N ARG A 550 -18.11 15.83 -37.51
CA ARG A 550 -19.37 16.39 -36.99
C ARG A 550 -19.23 16.86 -35.55
N LEU A 551 -18.60 16.06 -34.69
CA LEU A 551 -18.40 16.41 -33.28
C LEU A 551 -17.50 17.64 -33.12
N VAL A 552 -16.38 17.68 -33.85
CA VAL A 552 -15.38 18.75 -33.73
C VAL A 552 -15.86 20.05 -34.37
N ASN A 553 -16.41 19.99 -35.58
CA ASN A 553 -16.72 21.19 -36.37
C ASN A 553 -18.14 21.74 -36.13
N THR A 554 -19.06 20.92 -35.61
CA THR A 554 -20.46 21.31 -35.41
C THR A 554 -20.86 21.24 -33.94
N GLU A 555 -20.85 20.05 -33.34
CA GLU A 555 -21.49 19.85 -32.03
C GLU A 555 -20.73 20.52 -30.87
N ILE A 556 -19.40 20.50 -30.87
CA ILE A 556 -18.59 21.17 -29.83
C ILE A 556 -18.74 22.70 -29.91
N PRO A 557 -18.60 23.36 -31.08
CA PRO A 557 -18.87 24.78 -31.23
C PRO A 557 -20.29 25.17 -30.81
N ASP A 558 -21.30 24.41 -31.21
CA ASP A 558 -22.69 24.71 -30.85
C ASP A 558 -22.96 24.51 -29.36
N ASN A 559 -22.39 23.48 -28.75
CA ASN A 559 -22.44 23.30 -27.30
C ASN A 559 -21.72 24.44 -26.56
N SER A 560 -20.62 24.97 -27.11
CA SER A 560 -19.93 26.13 -26.55
C SER A 560 -20.80 27.40 -26.61
N LYS A 561 -21.54 27.61 -27.70
CA LYS A 561 -22.53 28.70 -27.81
C LYS A 561 -23.68 28.51 -26.80
N ALA A 562 -24.18 27.29 -26.64
CA ALA A 562 -25.23 26.98 -25.67
C ALA A 562 -24.78 27.24 -24.22
N ILE A 563 -23.53 26.90 -23.87
CA ILE A 563 -22.95 27.25 -22.55
C ILE A 563 -22.86 28.76 -22.37
N ALA A 564 -22.45 29.50 -23.40
CA ALA A 564 -22.34 30.96 -23.34
C ALA A 564 -23.72 31.61 -23.15
N ALA A 565 -24.71 31.20 -23.93
CA ALA A 565 -26.09 31.68 -23.80
C ALA A 565 -26.68 31.35 -22.41
N ALA A 566 -26.54 30.12 -21.93
CA ALA A 566 -27.00 29.72 -20.61
C ALA A 566 -26.32 30.53 -19.48
N ARG A 567 -25.10 31.02 -19.69
CA ARG A 567 -24.36 31.83 -18.71
C ARG A 567 -24.90 33.27 -18.59
N GLU A 568 -25.51 33.80 -19.65
CA GLU A 568 -26.07 35.15 -19.68
C GLU A 568 -27.40 35.26 -18.92
N HIS A 569 -28.08 34.14 -18.66
CA HIS A 569 -29.38 34.07 -17.98
C HIS A 569 -29.35 34.21 -16.44
N GLY A 570 -28.23 34.65 -15.85
CA GLY A 570 -28.16 34.91 -14.40
C GLY A 570 -27.96 33.65 -13.55
N ASP A 571 -28.54 33.62 -12.34
CA ASP A 571 -28.15 32.76 -11.21
C ASP A 571 -27.76 31.30 -11.60
N LEU A 572 -26.45 31.07 -11.68
CA LEU A 572 -25.83 29.85 -12.18
C LEU A 572 -26.10 28.62 -11.28
N ARG A 573 -26.59 28.83 -10.05
CA ARG A 573 -26.87 27.75 -9.11
C ARG A 573 -28.15 26.99 -9.44
N GLU A 574 -29.14 27.62 -10.06
CA GLU A 574 -30.42 27.00 -10.41
C GLU A 574 -30.59 26.72 -11.92
N ASN A 575 -29.64 27.16 -12.76
CA ASN A 575 -29.75 27.01 -14.20
C ASN A 575 -29.49 25.56 -14.67
N PHE A 576 -30.58 24.82 -14.90
CA PHE A 576 -30.59 23.45 -15.41
C PHE A 576 -29.95 23.34 -16.82
N GLU A 577 -30.20 24.32 -17.69
CA GLU A 577 -29.66 24.35 -19.05
C GLU A 577 -28.13 24.47 -19.05
N PHE A 578 -27.56 25.26 -18.12
CA PHE A 578 -26.12 25.38 -17.96
C PHE A 578 -25.47 24.05 -17.53
N ARG A 579 -26.10 23.31 -16.61
CA ARG A 579 -25.61 22.00 -16.15
C ARG A 579 -25.68 20.97 -17.28
N ALA A 580 -26.80 20.88 -17.99
CA ALA A 580 -26.97 19.97 -19.12
C ALA A 580 -25.96 20.25 -20.25
N ALA A 581 -25.70 21.53 -20.56
CA ALA A 581 -24.71 21.91 -21.58
C ALA A 581 -23.26 21.58 -21.15
N LYS A 582 -22.96 21.64 -19.84
CA LYS A 582 -21.66 21.24 -19.29
C LYS A 582 -21.45 19.73 -19.32
N ASP A 583 -22.48 18.94 -19.00
CA ASP A 583 -22.42 17.49 -19.09
C ASP A 583 -22.28 17.03 -20.54
N ARG A 584 -23.03 17.65 -21.47
CA ARG A 584 -22.86 17.44 -22.91
C ARG A 584 -21.45 17.78 -23.38
N GLN A 585 -20.84 18.87 -22.88
CA GLN A 585 -19.46 19.22 -23.18
C GLN A 585 -18.48 18.10 -22.81
N LYS A 586 -18.64 17.51 -21.62
CA LYS A 586 -17.80 16.42 -21.14
C LYS A 586 -17.96 15.17 -22.00
N TYR A 587 -19.19 14.81 -22.35
CA TYR A 587 -19.48 13.68 -23.24
C TYR A 587 -18.83 13.86 -24.62
N LEU A 588 -19.01 15.03 -25.24
CA LEU A 588 -18.42 15.34 -26.55
C LEU A 588 -16.89 15.25 -26.53
N GLN A 589 -16.24 15.77 -25.48
CA GLN A 589 -14.78 15.71 -25.33
C GLN A 589 -14.26 14.28 -25.14
N LEU A 590 -14.97 13.46 -24.36
CA LEU A 590 -14.62 12.05 -24.19
C LEU A 590 -14.74 11.29 -25.52
N ARG A 591 -15.86 11.47 -26.23
CA ARG A 591 -16.11 10.79 -27.51
C ARG A 591 -15.08 11.19 -28.57
N VAL A 592 -14.72 12.47 -28.68
CA VAL A 592 -13.66 12.91 -29.59
C VAL A 592 -12.31 12.24 -29.24
N GLY A 593 -11.96 12.17 -27.95
CA GLY A 593 -10.72 11.48 -27.54
C GLY A 593 -10.70 9.98 -27.87
N GLU A 594 -11.85 9.30 -27.79
CA GLU A 594 -12.00 7.91 -28.24
C GLU A 594 -11.82 7.79 -29.76
N LEU A 595 -12.50 8.65 -30.54
CA LEU A 595 -12.42 8.66 -31.99
C LEU A 595 -11.01 8.97 -32.48
N ASP A 596 -10.32 9.95 -31.89
CA ASP A 596 -8.91 10.27 -32.17
C ASP A 596 -8.00 9.06 -31.92
N ALA A 597 -8.18 8.37 -30.79
CA ALA A 597 -7.39 7.19 -30.46
C ALA A 597 -7.65 6.04 -31.44
N MET A 598 -8.87 5.91 -31.96
CA MET A 598 -9.23 4.91 -32.97
C MET A 598 -8.69 5.28 -34.36
N LEU A 599 -8.90 6.51 -34.84
CA LEU A 599 -8.41 7.01 -36.13
C LEU A 599 -6.88 6.95 -36.25
N ASN A 600 -6.15 7.14 -35.15
CA ASN A 600 -4.68 7.03 -35.14
C ASN A 600 -4.16 5.59 -35.21
N LYS A 601 -4.99 4.60 -34.87
CA LYS A 601 -4.58 3.19 -34.78
C LYS A 601 -5.11 2.34 -35.93
N ILE A 602 -6.29 2.67 -36.46
CA ILE A 602 -7.01 1.89 -37.45
C ILE A 602 -6.71 2.41 -38.85
N GLY A 603 -6.37 1.52 -39.78
CA GLY A 603 -6.26 1.83 -41.20
C GLY A 603 -7.52 1.41 -41.98
N PRO A 604 -7.99 2.20 -42.96
CA PRO A 604 -8.99 1.72 -43.90
C PRO A 604 -8.39 0.68 -44.84
N THR A 605 -9.17 -0.32 -45.24
CA THR A 605 -8.74 -1.35 -46.21
C THR A 605 -9.92 -1.85 -47.04
N ASP A 606 -9.65 -2.23 -48.30
CA ASP A 606 -10.59 -2.92 -49.18
C ASP A 606 -10.49 -4.44 -48.97
N PHE A 607 -11.59 -5.05 -48.52
CA PHE A 607 -11.64 -6.50 -48.26
C PHE A 607 -11.52 -7.35 -49.54
N SER A 608 -11.76 -6.78 -50.72
CA SER A 608 -11.61 -7.49 -52.00
C SER A 608 -10.13 -7.77 -52.36
N GLU A 609 -9.19 -7.04 -51.76
CA GLU A 609 -7.75 -7.23 -52.00
C GLU A 609 -7.18 -8.46 -51.28
N PHE A 610 -7.91 -9.01 -50.30
CA PHE A 610 -7.46 -10.16 -49.52
C PHE A 610 -7.58 -11.46 -50.31
N LYS A 611 -6.44 -12.13 -50.49
CA LYS A 611 -6.40 -13.46 -51.12
C LYS A 611 -6.56 -14.55 -50.07
N VAL A 612 -7.79 -15.00 -49.86
CA VAL A 612 -8.09 -16.13 -48.98
C VAL A 612 -7.59 -17.43 -49.64
N LYS A 613 -6.55 -18.03 -49.04
CA LYS A 613 -5.92 -19.28 -49.53
C LYS A 613 -5.91 -20.34 -48.43
N ASN A 614 -7.05 -20.98 -48.21
CA ASN A 614 -7.25 -22.11 -47.29
C ASN A 614 -6.79 -21.87 -45.83
N ARG A 615 -6.70 -20.61 -45.42
CA ARG A 615 -6.25 -20.17 -44.10
C ARG A 615 -7.11 -19.01 -43.65
N VAL A 616 -7.56 -19.05 -42.41
CA VAL A 616 -8.39 -17.99 -41.83
C VAL A 616 -7.58 -16.71 -41.70
N ILE A 617 -8.03 -15.69 -42.40
CA ILE A 617 -7.46 -14.33 -42.41
C ILE A 617 -8.63 -13.33 -42.29
N PRO A 618 -8.38 -12.05 -41.97
CA PRO A 618 -9.39 -11.02 -42.15
C PRO A 618 -9.94 -11.05 -43.59
N ALA A 619 -11.24 -10.77 -43.74
CA ALA A 619 -12.01 -10.89 -44.97
C ALA A 619 -12.19 -12.34 -45.48
N ALA A 620 -12.23 -13.32 -44.57
CA ALA A 620 -12.58 -14.70 -44.88
C ALA A 620 -13.92 -15.11 -44.25
N LYS A 621 -14.65 -15.97 -44.95
CA LYS A 621 -15.82 -16.69 -44.45
C LYS A 621 -15.36 -18.07 -43.97
N VAL A 622 -15.69 -18.42 -42.73
CA VAL A 622 -15.19 -19.62 -42.05
C VAL A 622 -16.37 -20.43 -41.53
N THR A 623 -16.42 -21.71 -41.90
CA THR A 623 -17.38 -22.66 -41.34
C THR A 623 -16.68 -23.54 -40.31
N ILE A 624 -17.22 -23.56 -39.09
CA ILE A 624 -16.74 -24.40 -38.00
C ILE A 624 -17.79 -25.43 -37.61
N LYS A 625 -17.33 -26.58 -37.13
CA LYS A 625 -18.15 -27.61 -36.51
C LYS A 625 -17.81 -27.71 -35.03
N SER A 626 -18.74 -27.25 -34.19
CA SER A 626 -18.69 -27.42 -32.74
C SER A 626 -19.47 -28.68 -32.33
N PRO A 627 -19.40 -29.11 -31.06
CA PRO A 627 -20.22 -30.22 -30.55
C PRO A 627 -21.73 -29.96 -30.67
N GLU A 628 -22.14 -28.68 -30.61
CA GLU A 628 -23.54 -28.27 -30.63
C GLU A 628 -24.08 -28.09 -32.05
N ALA A 629 -23.32 -27.45 -32.94
CA ALA A 629 -23.76 -27.11 -34.29
C ALA A 629 -22.61 -26.80 -35.26
N GLU A 630 -22.92 -26.88 -36.54
CA GLU A 630 -22.13 -26.29 -37.63
C GLU A 630 -22.56 -24.84 -37.82
N THR A 631 -21.61 -23.90 -37.81
CA THR A 631 -21.90 -22.46 -37.93
C THR A 631 -20.89 -21.76 -38.82
N THR A 632 -21.37 -20.84 -39.65
CA THR A 632 -20.54 -20.04 -40.56
C THR A 632 -20.45 -18.59 -40.11
N TYR A 633 -19.22 -18.10 -40.01
CA TYR A 633 -18.89 -16.74 -39.61
C TYR A 633 -18.13 -16.00 -40.70
N SER A 634 -18.33 -14.70 -40.81
CA SER A 634 -17.51 -13.82 -41.66
C SER A 634 -16.54 -13.04 -40.79
N ILE A 635 -15.24 -13.24 -40.96
CA ILE A 635 -14.21 -12.52 -40.22
C ILE A 635 -13.98 -11.18 -40.91
N VAL A 636 -14.44 -10.10 -40.29
CA VAL A 636 -14.43 -8.74 -40.81
C VAL A 636 -13.50 -7.84 -40.00
N GLY A 637 -13.38 -6.58 -40.43
CA GLY A 637 -12.53 -5.58 -39.79
C GLY A 637 -12.99 -5.20 -38.38
N MET A 638 -12.16 -4.39 -37.71
CA MET A 638 -12.29 -4.16 -36.28
C MET A 638 -13.63 -3.53 -35.86
N LEU A 639 -14.18 -2.64 -36.69
CA LEU A 639 -15.44 -1.92 -36.45
C LEU A 639 -16.62 -2.48 -37.27
N ASP A 640 -16.41 -3.59 -37.98
CA ASP A 640 -17.34 -4.10 -38.99
C ASP A 640 -18.23 -5.24 -38.49
N GLY A 641 -18.09 -5.62 -37.21
CA GLY A 641 -18.81 -6.74 -36.61
C GLY A 641 -20.32 -6.49 -36.51
N ASP A 642 -21.11 -7.49 -36.87
CA ASP A 642 -22.57 -7.48 -36.88
C ASP A 642 -23.05 -8.88 -36.46
N PRO A 643 -23.40 -9.08 -35.17
CA PRO A 643 -23.82 -10.38 -34.65
C PRO A 643 -25.03 -10.96 -35.37
N ASP A 644 -25.97 -10.12 -35.80
CA ASP A 644 -27.20 -10.55 -36.48
C ASP A 644 -26.91 -11.17 -37.86
N LYS A 645 -25.75 -10.84 -38.44
CA LYS A 645 -25.26 -11.39 -39.72
C LYS A 645 -24.14 -12.40 -39.56
N ASN A 646 -23.80 -12.80 -38.33
CA ASN A 646 -22.62 -13.62 -38.02
C ASN A 646 -21.30 -13.01 -38.55
N TRP A 647 -21.20 -11.68 -38.56
CA TRP A 647 -19.98 -10.97 -38.90
C TRP A 647 -19.17 -10.73 -37.63
N LEU A 648 -18.03 -11.40 -37.54
CA LEU A 648 -17.14 -11.31 -36.40
C LEU A 648 -15.99 -10.36 -36.69
N SER A 649 -15.88 -9.30 -35.89
CA SER A 649 -14.64 -8.51 -35.86
C SER A 649 -13.48 -9.43 -35.47
N PHE A 650 -12.36 -9.33 -36.19
CA PHE A 650 -11.18 -10.14 -35.92
C PHE A 650 -10.59 -9.93 -34.50
N GLU A 651 -11.01 -8.88 -33.78
CA GLU A 651 -10.62 -8.64 -32.39
C GLU A 651 -11.42 -9.49 -31.37
N THR A 652 -12.54 -10.06 -31.78
CA THR A 652 -13.36 -10.92 -30.90
C THR A 652 -12.60 -12.18 -30.49
N PRO A 653 -12.77 -12.69 -29.26
CA PRO A 653 -12.09 -13.92 -28.80
C PRO A 653 -12.34 -15.11 -29.74
N LEU A 654 -13.56 -15.23 -30.24
CA LEU A 654 -13.97 -16.29 -31.17
C LEU A 654 -13.26 -16.17 -32.53
N ALA A 655 -13.19 -14.97 -33.12
CA ALA A 655 -12.42 -14.79 -34.36
C ALA A 655 -10.92 -15.06 -34.13
N LYS A 656 -10.37 -14.62 -32.99
CA LYS A 656 -8.96 -14.81 -32.63
C LYS A 656 -8.55 -16.28 -32.52
N SER A 657 -9.41 -17.16 -32.03
CA SER A 657 -9.12 -18.59 -31.98
C SER A 657 -9.10 -19.24 -33.37
N MET A 658 -9.80 -18.66 -34.35
CA MET A 658 -9.80 -19.15 -35.73
C MET A 658 -8.64 -18.58 -36.56
N LEU A 659 -8.19 -17.36 -36.27
CA LEU A 659 -7.20 -16.65 -37.08
C LEU A 659 -5.91 -17.45 -37.27
N GLY A 660 -5.52 -17.64 -38.52
CA GLY A 660 -4.28 -18.31 -38.89
C GLY A 660 -4.37 -19.82 -38.99
N HIS A 661 -5.49 -20.45 -38.61
CA HIS A 661 -5.75 -21.87 -38.81
C HIS A 661 -6.21 -22.19 -40.24
N GLN A 662 -6.11 -23.45 -40.64
CA GLN A 662 -6.48 -23.96 -41.96
C GLN A 662 -7.67 -24.93 -41.88
N VAL A 663 -8.23 -25.27 -43.04
CA VAL A 663 -9.26 -26.32 -43.14
C VAL A 663 -8.70 -27.64 -42.61
N GLY A 664 -9.45 -28.27 -41.70
CA GLY A 664 -9.09 -29.50 -40.99
C GLY A 664 -8.38 -29.30 -39.66
N ASP A 665 -8.06 -28.06 -39.26
CA ASP A 665 -7.49 -27.78 -37.94
C ASP A 665 -8.57 -27.83 -36.85
N SER A 666 -8.23 -28.40 -35.69
CA SER A 666 -9.01 -28.28 -34.46
C SER A 666 -8.61 -27.01 -33.70
N ILE A 667 -9.60 -26.26 -33.24
CA ILE A 667 -9.47 -25.00 -32.51
C ILE A 667 -10.25 -25.06 -31.20
N GLU A 668 -9.74 -24.40 -30.17
CA GLU A 668 -10.43 -24.26 -28.89
C GLU A 668 -11.30 -23.00 -28.90
N LEU A 669 -12.60 -23.15 -28.61
CA LEU A 669 -13.53 -22.05 -28.49
C LEU A 669 -13.38 -21.35 -27.13
N PRO A 670 -13.76 -20.06 -26.98
CA PRO A 670 -13.67 -19.35 -25.71
C PRO A 670 -14.42 -20.00 -24.52
N GLY A 671 -15.34 -20.93 -24.79
CA GLY A 671 -16.07 -21.72 -23.79
C GLY A 671 -15.36 -23.01 -23.34
N GLY A 672 -14.22 -23.36 -23.94
CA GLY A 672 -13.46 -24.59 -23.66
C GLY A 672 -13.80 -25.78 -24.54
N ASP A 673 -14.80 -25.65 -25.43
CA ASP A 673 -15.16 -26.70 -26.39
C ASP A 673 -14.20 -26.72 -27.59
N GLU A 674 -13.90 -27.92 -28.09
CA GLU A 674 -13.15 -28.10 -29.33
C GLU A 674 -14.07 -27.98 -30.56
N ALA A 675 -13.61 -27.27 -31.59
CA ALA A 675 -14.29 -27.16 -32.87
C ALA A 675 -13.33 -27.41 -34.04
N GLU A 676 -13.85 -27.94 -35.15
CA GLU A 676 -13.08 -28.22 -36.36
C GLU A 676 -13.41 -27.20 -37.46
N ILE A 677 -12.39 -26.69 -38.17
CA ILE A 677 -12.60 -25.80 -39.33
C ILE A 677 -12.92 -26.64 -40.57
N LEU A 678 -14.15 -26.54 -41.06
CA LEU A 678 -14.62 -27.29 -42.22
C LEU A 678 -14.33 -26.60 -43.56
N ALA A 679 -14.44 -25.27 -43.60
CA ALA A 679 -14.28 -24.51 -44.84
C ALA A 679 -13.75 -23.10 -44.57
N VAL A 680 -12.92 -22.60 -45.49
CA VAL A 680 -12.44 -21.22 -45.51
C VAL A 680 -12.58 -20.67 -46.93
N GLU A 681 -13.48 -19.70 -47.10
CA GLU A 681 -13.88 -19.12 -48.38
C GLU A 681 -13.68 -17.60 -48.39
N PRO A 682 -13.52 -16.95 -49.56
CA PRO A 682 -13.61 -15.49 -49.64
C PRO A 682 -15.03 -14.99 -49.30
N LEU A 683 -15.13 -13.74 -48.83
CA LEU A 683 -16.43 -13.08 -48.68
C LEU A 683 -17.18 -13.01 -50.01
N ASP A 684 -18.50 -13.15 -49.96
CA ASP A 684 -19.34 -13.05 -51.15
C ASP A 684 -19.43 -11.60 -51.67
N THR A 685 -19.79 -11.47 -52.95
CA THR A 685 -19.85 -10.17 -53.65
C THR A 685 -20.82 -9.18 -53.02
N GLU A 686 -21.91 -9.66 -52.40
CA GLU A 686 -22.89 -8.80 -51.74
C GLU A 686 -22.29 -8.20 -50.45
N THR A 687 -21.64 -9.03 -49.64
CA THR A 687 -20.92 -8.62 -48.43
C THR A 687 -19.76 -7.66 -48.76
N LEU A 688 -18.97 -7.92 -49.80
CA LEU A 688 -17.88 -7.02 -50.21
C LEU A 688 -18.42 -5.64 -50.64
N ASN A 689 -19.50 -5.60 -51.42
CA ASN A 689 -20.12 -4.35 -51.85
C ASN A 689 -20.67 -3.53 -50.67
N PHE A 690 -21.12 -4.19 -49.60
CA PHE A 690 -21.59 -3.52 -48.39
C PHE A 690 -20.48 -2.72 -47.69
N PHE A 691 -19.22 -3.16 -47.77
CA PHE A 691 -18.09 -2.54 -47.08
C PHE A 691 -17.36 -1.45 -47.89
N VAL A 692 -17.67 -1.35 -49.19
CA VAL A 692 -17.13 -0.33 -50.10
C VAL A 692 -18.04 0.90 -50.21
N LYS A 693 -19.37 0.69 -50.22
CA LYS A 693 -20.38 1.76 -50.27
C LYS A 693 -20.65 2.35 -48.90
#